data_AF-A0A448ZYL7-F1
#
_entry.id   AF-A0A448ZYL7-F1
#
_cell.length_a   1.000
_cell.length_b   1.000
_cell.length_c   1.000
_cell.angle_alpha   90.00
_cell.angle_beta   90.00
_cell.angle_gamma   90.00
#
_symmetry.space_group_name_H-M   'P 1'
#
loop_
_entity.id
_entity.type
_entity.pdbx_description
1 polymer ?
#
loop_
_entity_poly.entity_id
_entity_poly.type
_entity_poly.pdbx_seq_one_letter_code
_entity_poly.pdbx_strand_id
1 'polypeptide(L)'
;MSTNVNEKANHTSFVSKLKDFGAKIRGFVKLDQTKKGWRKVMSSIWAIVLGLIVAMIFIAIVSKNNPFLFFSQIVKGFGSYSLPTFYKYLLIFGFSGLACAIGFKSGLFNIGISGQMMISAIFSFSMFVTLNKKNLGADMLFLGLIGTIVLSFLVAMLAGALKAYLNVHEVITTILLNWIIVYLGSFIFSSHSNVFSADKKATFISSEYTGTAKGVFSISDQNVTLFMILGFVLLLVSVFAFWFILRFTTTGYKIKMLGISKTNGKYMGVNDKLLTMLVMGFSGALAGLAGFYLYIFKEGTFVDADVLQPLGFEAIAVSLLALNSPIGVLFTAIFYSTLYNGTIYITLYPLSLKADYIKIITALILYFAAISQILMTFKPGQFLWKLCIKMSYKKYWLLLKLRFIKRKIANLDRNYEVNMHKIRMNICKANEEGMLNKVQLLTKKYENLKTKLLIQEDFLTRKIAKYDEFDVLNVKINQLKLNNKYLYAVNKIQIKEYYATKISLVKKSTVNDKNQKILELKKQRKQDLMSINQKLTSDYEKNNHQVKQLIDEKQRLLNQIKSLSLDTTITFQCDIKQFEINEMSNQQKLQALKKEHNLHKDSFLQLAINKNMTSAQTLEQFSQIAAKKREYDHKSYELGKYENVDIKQQHRAIMRNILLDYKKQVEALYQQFMNEYFYAYFNAKGGKQ
;
A
#
# COMPACT_ATOMS: atom_id res chain seq x y z
N MET A 1 30.69 11.35 58.56
CA MET A 1 30.13 12.70 58.35
C MET A 1 30.56 13.16 56.96
N SER A 2 29.81 12.81 55.93
CA SER A 2 28.68 13.59 55.36
C SER A 2 29.12 14.86 54.62
N THR A 3 29.09 14.73 53.28
CA THR A 3 28.50 15.69 52.32
C THR A 3 28.96 17.15 52.34
N ASN A 4 29.76 17.54 51.33
CA ASN A 4 29.34 18.49 50.28
C ASN A 4 30.55 18.99 49.46
N VAL A 5 30.78 18.37 48.29
CA VAL A 5 31.24 19.08 47.08
C VAL A 5 30.76 18.28 45.87
N ASN A 6 29.49 18.45 45.49
CA ASN A 6 28.98 17.97 44.21
C ASN A 6 27.94 18.94 43.64
N GLU A 7 28.41 20.14 43.32
CA GLU A 7 27.77 20.99 42.31
C GLU A 7 28.80 21.26 41.21
N LYS A 8 28.82 20.39 40.20
CA LYS A 8 29.29 20.77 38.86
C LYS A 8 28.14 20.59 37.89
N ALA A 9 27.54 21.75 37.59
CA ALA A 9 26.55 21.98 36.58
C ALA A 9 26.86 21.19 35.29
N ASN A 10 25.94 20.31 34.92
CA ASN A 10 25.85 19.73 33.59
C ASN A 10 25.42 20.83 32.60
N HIS A 11 26.37 21.65 32.14
CA HIS A 11 26.19 22.42 30.91
C HIS A 11 26.20 21.45 29.73
N THR A 12 25.06 20.83 29.44
CA THR A 12 24.84 20.13 28.18
C THR A 12 24.93 21.17 27.06
N SER A 13 26.04 21.17 26.32
CA SER A 13 26.28 22.16 25.26
C SER A 13 25.15 22.15 24.22
N PHE A 14 24.84 23.30 23.63
CA PHE A 14 23.86 23.45 22.54
C PHE A 14 24.06 22.41 21.42
N VAL A 15 25.32 22.04 21.16
CA VAL A 15 25.73 21.00 20.21
C VAL A 15 25.25 19.59 20.60
N SER A 16 25.17 19.27 21.90
CA SER A 16 24.59 18.00 22.38
C SER A 16 23.08 17.97 22.19
N LYS A 17 22.38 19.07 22.48
CA LYS A 17 20.94 19.22 22.22
C LYS A 17 20.61 19.19 20.72
N LEU A 18 21.44 19.79 19.87
CA LEU A 18 21.33 19.72 18.39
C LEU A 18 21.60 18.31 17.84
N LYS A 19 22.55 17.57 18.43
CA LYS A 19 22.79 16.17 18.08
C LYS A 19 21.64 15.27 18.48
N ASP A 20 21.06 15.48 19.66
CA ASP A 20 19.88 14.76 20.13
C ASP A 20 18.63 15.12 19.33
N PHE A 21 18.46 16.39 18.95
CA PHE A 21 17.41 16.83 18.05
C PHE A 21 17.57 16.22 16.66
N GLY A 22 18.78 16.23 16.10
CA GLY A 22 19.11 15.55 14.84
C GLY A 22 19.03 14.02 14.91
N ALA A 23 19.18 13.41 16.10
CA ALA A 23 18.93 12.00 16.34
C ALA A 23 17.42 11.69 16.43
N LYS A 24 16.63 12.56 17.07
CA LYS A 24 15.16 12.49 17.11
C LYS A 24 14.54 12.71 15.73
N ILE A 25 15.04 13.67 14.95
CA ILE A 25 14.66 13.88 13.54
C ILE A 25 15.08 12.66 12.70
N ARG A 26 16.25 12.05 12.94
CA ARG A 26 16.62 10.81 12.26
C ARG A 26 15.71 9.64 12.65
N GLY A 27 15.28 9.52 13.90
CA GLY A 27 14.26 8.55 14.34
C GLY A 27 12.90 8.82 13.70
N PHE A 28 12.52 10.10 13.56
CA PHE A 28 11.32 10.58 12.87
C PHE A 28 11.32 10.25 11.36
N VAL A 29 12.47 10.44 10.68
CA VAL A 29 12.64 10.14 9.25
C VAL A 29 12.85 8.64 8.98
N LYS A 30 13.54 7.92 9.88
CA LYS A 30 13.82 6.48 9.72
C LYS A 30 12.67 5.57 10.18
N LEU A 31 11.64 6.11 10.84
CA LEU A 31 10.51 5.35 11.38
C LEU A 31 11.01 4.14 12.19
N ASP A 32 11.76 4.41 13.27
CA ASP A 32 12.29 3.35 14.13
C ASP A 32 11.18 2.60 14.89
N GLN A 33 11.47 1.33 15.16
CA GLN A 33 10.53 0.21 15.28
C GLN A 33 9.64 0.17 16.55
N THR A 34 9.55 1.23 17.34
CA THR A 34 9.24 1.06 18.77
C THR A 34 7.75 1.04 19.14
N LYS A 35 6.79 1.53 18.33
CA LYS A 35 5.33 1.38 18.65
C LYS A 35 4.43 1.21 17.40
N LYS A 36 3.84 0.01 17.23
CA LYS A 36 2.90 -0.35 16.13
C LYS A 36 1.71 0.64 15.99
N GLY A 37 1.26 1.25 17.09
CA GLY A 37 0.18 2.25 17.08
C GLY A 37 0.63 3.65 16.64
N TRP A 38 1.85 4.07 16.98
CA TRP A 38 2.39 5.37 16.55
C TRP A 38 2.61 5.41 15.03
N ARG A 39 3.08 4.30 14.44
CA ARG A 39 3.25 4.16 12.99
C ARG A 39 1.95 4.36 12.21
N LYS A 40 0.82 3.92 12.76
CA LYS A 40 -0.52 4.10 12.17
C LYS A 40 -0.87 5.58 12.06
N VAL A 41 -0.76 6.30 13.17
CA VAL A 41 -1.04 7.75 13.22
C VAL A 41 -0.08 8.53 12.33
N MET A 42 1.21 8.21 12.37
CA MET A 42 2.20 8.88 11.53
C MET A 42 1.93 8.69 10.03
N SER A 43 1.44 7.50 9.64
CA SER A 43 1.09 7.23 8.25
C SER A 43 -0.04 8.12 7.74
N SER A 44 -1.08 8.30 8.55
CA SER A 44 -2.19 9.22 8.25
C SER A 44 -1.72 10.67 8.18
N ILE A 45 -0.81 11.09 9.08
CA ILE A 45 -0.23 12.45 9.04
C ILE A 45 0.61 12.66 7.76
N TRP A 46 1.47 11.71 7.39
CA TRP A 46 2.25 11.79 6.15
C TRP A 46 1.37 11.86 4.91
N ALA A 47 0.27 11.11 4.90
CA ALA A 47 -0.72 11.16 3.83
C ALA A 47 -1.33 12.56 3.68
N ILE A 48 -1.77 13.16 4.79
CA ILE A 48 -2.32 14.52 4.79
C ILE A 48 -1.28 15.53 4.33
N VAL A 49 -0.06 15.46 4.84
CA VAL A 49 1.03 16.38 4.47
C VAL A 49 1.36 16.28 2.98
N LEU A 50 1.50 15.07 2.44
CA LEU A 50 1.75 14.87 1.01
C LEU A 50 0.58 15.37 0.15
N GLY A 51 -0.66 15.11 0.57
CA GLY A 51 -1.86 15.62 -0.09
C GLY A 51 -1.90 17.14 -0.12
N LEU A 52 -1.59 17.79 1.00
CA LEU A 52 -1.49 19.25 1.10
C LEU A 52 -0.37 19.80 0.23
N ILE A 53 0.80 19.16 0.18
CA ILE A 53 1.90 19.58 -0.71
C ILE A 53 1.47 19.55 -2.17
N VAL A 54 0.84 18.45 -2.62
CA VAL A 54 0.39 18.33 -4.01
C VAL A 54 -0.73 19.33 -4.32
N ALA A 55 -1.67 19.53 -3.39
CA ALA A 55 -2.69 20.56 -3.52
C ALA A 55 -2.10 21.98 -3.58
N MET A 56 -1.07 22.29 -2.78
CA MET A 56 -0.39 23.58 -2.82
C MET A 56 0.35 23.79 -4.14
N ILE A 57 0.98 22.75 -4.71
CA ILE A 57 1.60 22.82 -6.05
C ILE A 57 0.53 23.14 -7.08
N PHE A 58 -0.63 22.47 -7.02
CA PHE A 58 -1.74 22.76 -7.91
C PHE A 58 -2.26 24.20 -7.78
N ILE A 59 -2.46 24.68 -6.54
CA ILE A 59 -2.85 26.06 -6.27
C ILE A 59 -1.82 27.05 -6.82
N ALA A 60 -0.52 26.78 -6.66
CA ALA A 60 0.54 27.64 -7.16
C ALA A 60 0.49 27.77 -8.71
N ILE A 61 0.18 26.67 -9.40
CA ILE A 61 0.06 26.65 -10.87
C ILE A 61 -1.18 27.44 -11.33
N VAL A 62 -2.31 27.28 -10.63
CA VAL A 62 -3.61 27.82 -11.08
C VAL A 62 -3.84 29.26 -10.62
N SER A 63 -3.53 29.56 -9.35
CA SER A 63 -3.91 30.82 -8.70
C SER A 63 -2.98 31.99 -9.04
N LYS A 64 -1.75 31.74 -9.52
CA LYS A 64 -0.65 32.72 -9.63
C LYS A 64 -0.31 33.47 -8.32
N ASN A 65 -1.03 33.21 -7.23
CA ASN A 65 -0.86 33.78 -5.91
C ASN A 65 -0.07 32.83 -5.00
N ASN A 66 0.31 33.34 -3.84
CA ASN A 66 1.02 32.54 -2.83
C ASN A 66 0.15 31.36 -2.35
N PRO A 67 0.55 30.09 -2.56
CA PRO A 67 -0.24 28.91 -2.17
C PRO A 67 -0.42 28.79 -0.65
N PHE A 68 0.44 29.40 0.16
CA PHE A 68 0.31 29.40 1.62
C PHE A 68 -0.94 30.17 2.11
N LEU A 69 -1.54 31.02 1.25
CA LEU A 69 -2.83 31.67 1.53
C LEU A 69 -3.97 30.67 1.70
N PHE A 70 -3.81 29.43 1.23
CA PHE A 70 -4.76 28.35 1.50
C PHE A 70 -4.98 28.14 3.00
N PHE A 71 -3.91 28.12 3.79
CA PHE A 71 -4.01 27.90 5.24
C PHE A 71 -4.75 29.03 5.94
N SER A 72 -4.52 30.28 5.54
CA SER A 72 -5.22 31.42 6.14
C SER A 72 -6.71 31.42 5.80
N GLN A 73 -7.10 30.99 4.59
CA GLN A 73 -8.51 30.86 4.22
C GLN A 73 -9.22 29.70 4.93
N ILE A 74 -8.53 28.56 5.11
CA ILE A 74 -9.07 27.46 5.93
C ILE A 74 -9.31 27.90 7.39
N VAL A 75 -8.40 28.70 7.97
CA VAL A 75 -8.56 29.20 9.36
C VAL A 75 -9.76 30.15 9.47
N LYS A 76 -10.07 30.96 8.45
CA LYS A 76 -11.29 31.78 8.43
C LYS A 76 -12.57 30.93 8.43
N GLY A 77 -12.46 29.66 8.03
CA GLY A 77 -13.48 28.63 8.22
C GLY A 77 -13.82 28.32 9.68
N PHE A 78 -13.14 28.89 10.67
CA PHE A 78 -13.51 28.77 12.09
C PHE A 78 -14.06 30.08 12.69
N GLY A 79 -14.39 31.08 11.85
CA GLY A 79 -15.08 32.27 12.31
C GLY A 79 -16.48 31.97 12.85
N SER A 80 -17.00 32.86 13.71
CA SER A 80 -18.30 32.67 14.38
C SER A 80 -19.46 32.38 13.43
N TYR A 81 -19.46 32.99 12.23
CA TYR A 81 -20.49 32.79 11.20
C TYR A 81 -20.44 31.43 10.50
N SER A 82 -19.27 30.79 10.43
CA SER A 82 -19.07 29.52 9.73
C SER A 82 -19.05 28.31 10.69
N LEU A 83 -19.02 28.55 12.00
CA LEU A 83 -19.04 27.51 13.03
C LEU A 83 -20.27 26.58 12.94
N PRO A 84 -21.51 27.07 12.73
CA PRO A 84 -22.67 26.19 12.58
C PRO A 84 -22.55 25.24 11.39
N THR A 85 -21.96 25.71 10.29
CA THR A 85 -21.72 24.91 9.09
C THR A 85 -20.64 23.84 9.33
N PHE A 86 -19.59 24.18 10.08
CA PHE A 86 -18.58 23.22 10.53
C PHE A 86 -19.22 22.07 11.34
N TYR A 87 -20.08 22.39 12.31
CA TYR A 87 -20.73 21.35 13.13
C TYR A 87 -21.62 20.43 12.28
N LYS A 88 -22.37 20.98 11.31
CA LYS A 88 -23.16 20.16 10.38
C LYS A 88 -22.26 19.18 9.62
N TYR A 89 -21.14 19.64 9.06
CA TYR A 89 -20.18 18.75 8.40
C TYR A 89 -19.58 17.72 9.35
N LEU A 90 -19.29 18.10 10.60
CA LEU A 90 -18.74 17.20 11.61
C LEU A 90 -19.67 16.03 11.90
N LEU A 91 -20.97 16.31 12.03
CA LEU A 91 -21.98 15.26 12.21
C LEU A 91 -22.09 14.38 10.97
N ILE A 92 -22.14 14.98 9.77
CA ILE A 92 -22.24 14.25 8.50
C ILE A 92 -21.05 13.29 8.33
N PHE A 93 -19.80 13.80 8.37
CA PHE A 93 -18.60 12.97 8.21
C PHE A 93 -18.32 12.06 9.40
N GLY A 94 -18.71 12.46 10.61
CA GLY A 94 -18.56 11.65 11.81
C GLY A 94 -19.42 10.39 11.75
N PHE A 95 -20.73 10.55 11.50
CA PHE A 95 -21.64 9.41 11.42
C PHE A 95 -21.40 8.55 10.17
N SER A 96 -21.23 9.15 8.99
CA SER A 96 -20.94 8.39 7.76
C SER A 96 -19.57 7.70 7.81
N GLY A 97 -18.56 8.34 8.41
CA GLY A 97 -17.25 7.72 8.63
C GLY A 97 -17.32 6.53 9.59
N LEU A 98 -18.15 6.61 10.65
CA LEU A 98 -18.39 5.48 11.55
C LEU A 98 -19.16 4.35 10.86
N ALA A 99 -20.13 4.69 10.00
CA ALA A 99 -20.86 3.74 9.17
C ALA A 99 -19.89 2.91 8.31
N CYS A 100 -18.95 3.56 7.62
CA CYS A 100 -17.85 2.91 6.89
C CYS A 100 -16.99 2.04 7.81
N ALA A 101 -16.56 2.58 8.95
CA ALA A 101 -15.61 1.92 9.85
C ALA A 101 -16.17 0.62 10.44
N ILE A 102 -17.46 0.58 10.78
CA ILE A 102 -18.17 -0.63 11.21
C ILE A 102 -18.10 -1.72 10.14
N GLY A 103 -18.46 -1.38 8.90
CA GLY A 103 -18.40 -2.30 7.77
C GLY A 103 -16.99 -2.85 7.59
N PHE A 104 -16.00 -1.97 7.43
CA PHE A 104 -14.62 -2.37 7.16
C PHE A 104 -13.99 -3.17 8.30
N LYS A 105 -14.39 -2.95 9.56
CA LYS A 105 -13.93 -3.77 10.70
C LYS A 105 -14.41 -5.21 10.64
N SER A 106 -15.57 -5.44 10.03
CA SER A 106 -16.18 -6.76 9.86
C SER A 106 -15.76 -7.47 8.56
N GLY A 107 -14.95 -6.81 7.72
CA GLY A 107 -14.58 -7.29 6.38
C GLY A 107 -15.68 -7.10 5.33
N LEU A 108 -16.73 -6.34 5.65
CA LEU A 108 -17.80 -5.98 4.72
C LEU A 108 -17.54 -4.58 4.15
N PHE A 109 -17.94 -4.34 2.91
CA PHE A 109 -17.70 -3.07 2.22
C PHE A 109 -19.02 -2.44 1.78
N ASN A 110 -19.55 -1.53 2.61
CA ASN A 110 -20.81 -0.83 2.36
C ASN A 110 -20.59 0.45 1.55
N ILE A 111 -20.72 0.37 0.22
CA ILE A 111 -20.70 1.56 -0.68
C ILE A 111 -22.05 2.29 -0.66
N GLY A 112 -23.06 1.66 -0.06
CA GLY A 112 -24.43 2.10 -0.03
C GLY A 112 -24.70 3.29 0.88
N ILE A 113 -23.68 3.84 1.54
CA ILE A 113 -23.82 4.88 2.56
C ILE A 113 -24.46 6.14 1.97
N SER A 114 -24.10 6.52 0.75
CA SER A 114 -24.70 7.69 0.08
C SER A 114 -26.21 7.49 -0.17
N GLY A 115 -26.65 6.34 -0.69
CA GLY A 115 -28.08 6.04 -0.83
C GLY A 115 -28.77 5.88 0.53
N GLN A 116 -28.13 5.25 1.50
CA GLN A 116 -28.67 5.12 2.87
C GLN A 116 -28.85 6.48 3.57
N MET A 117 -28.01 7.47 3.25
CA MET A 117 -28.21 8.87 3.65
C MET A 117 -29.39 9.51 2.90
N MET A 118 -29.57 9.18 1.62
CA MET A 118 -30.67 9.71 0.79
C MET A 118 -32.04 9.17 1.22
N ILE A 119 -32.12 7.95 1.74
CA ILE A 119 -33.34 7.42 2.39
C ILE A 119 -33.81 8.35 3.51
N SER A 120 -32.87 8.97 4.23
CA SER A 120 -33.20 9.93 5.28
C SER A 120 -33.97 11.13 4.73
N ALA A 121 -33.58 11.61 3.55
CA ALA A 121 -34.29 12.66 2.84
C ALA A 121 -35.69 12.18 2.44
N ILE A 122 -35.75 11.06 1.71
CA ILE A 122 -37.02 10.52 1.18
C ILE A 122 -38.03 10.37 2.30
N PHE A 123 -37.66 9.70 3.39
CA PHE A 123 -38.56 9.51 4.52
C PHE A 123 -38.98 10.82 5.18
N SER A 124 -38.02 11.66 5.58
CA SER A 124 -38.32 12.86 6.37
C SER A 124 -39.15 13.85 5.56
N PHE A 125 -38.79 14.07 4.30
CA PHE A 125 -39.54 14.95 3.40
C PHE A 125 -40.92 14.39 3.09
N SER A 126 -41.07 13.09 2.80
CA SER A 126 -42.39 12.49 2.57
C SER A 126 -43.29 12.65 3.79
N MET A 127 -42.74 12.48 4.99
CA MET A 127 -43.46 12.71 6.25
C MET A 127 -43.87 14.18 6.41
N PHE A 128 -42.95 15.13 6.21
CA PHE A 128 -43.23 16.56 6.34
C PHE A 128 -44.28 17.05 5.32
N VAL A 129 -44.18 16.61 4.06
CA VAL A 129 -45.16 16.91 3.00
C VAL A 129 -46.53 16.33 3.35
N THR A 130 -46.58 15.08 3.81
CA THR A 130 -47.85 14.40 4.15
C THR A 130 -48.59 15.11 5.28
N LEU A 131 -47.85 15.58 6.29
CA LEU A 131 -48.40 16.28 7.45
C LEU A 131 -48.68 17.77 7.20
N ASN A 132 -48.24 18.31 6.05
CA ASN A 132 -48.45 19.69 5.61
C ASN A 132 -48.09 20.76 6.67
N LYS A 133 -47.04 20.51 7.47
CA LYS A 133 -46.57 21.46 8.49
C LYS A 133 -45.39 22.26 7.98
N LYS A 134 -45.57 23.58 7.89
CA LYS A 134 -44.51 24.54 7.53
C LYS A 134 -43.54 24.82 8.67
N ASN A 135 -43.95 24.66 9.94
CA ASN A 135 -43.05 24.81 11.09
C ASN A 135 -42.81 23.44 11.73
N LEU A 136 -41.56 22.98 11.70
CA LEU A 136 -41.18 21.69 12.28
C LEU A 136 -40.89 21.86 13.77
N GLY A 137 -41.78 21.29 14.58
CA GLY A 137 -41.56 21.14 16.02
C GLY A 137 -40.48 20.09 16.33
N ALA A 138 -40.00 20.10 17.58
CA ALA A 138 -39.00 19.13 18.02
C ALA A 138 -39.52 17.69 17.91
N ASP A 139 -40.80 17.47 18.19
CA ASP A 139 -41.52 16.19 18.04
C ASP A 139 -41.36 15.59 16.63
N MET A 140 -41.60 16.39 15.59
CA MET A 140 -41.46 15.95 14.19
C MET A 140 -40.02 15.67 13.81
N LEU A 141 -39.09 16.49 14.29
CA LEU A 141 -37.66 16.29 14.05
C LEU A 141 -37.16 15.02 14.76
N PHE A 142 -37.66 14.70 15.96
CA PHE A 142 -37.36 13.45 16.66
C PHE A 142 -37.92 12.24 15.93
N LEU A 143 -39.19 12.32 15.48
CA LEU A 143 -39.82 11.26 14.69
C LEU A 143 -39.07 11.02 13.38
N GLY A 144 -38.65 12.11 12.71
CA GLY A 144 -37.78 12.08 11.54
C GLY A 144 -36.45 11.38 11.86
N LEU A 145 -35.75 11.80 12.92
CA LEU A 145 -34.48 11.21 13.33
C LEU A 145 -34.59 9.70 13.56
N ILE A 146 -35.62 9.24 14.29
CA ILE A 146 -35.83 7.81 14.56
C ILE A 146 -36.18 7.05 13.27
N GLY A 147 -37.08 7.60 12.46
CA GLY A 147 -37.50 6.93 11.23
C GLY A 147 -36.37 6.81 10.20
N THR A 148 -35.50 7.83 10.09
CA THR A 148 -34.32 7.74 9.23
C THR A 148 -33.31 6.69 9.71
N ILE A 149 -33.09 6.55 11.03
CA ILE A 149 -32.28 5.47 11.60
C ILE A 149 -32.84 4.09 11.21
N VAL A 150 -34.14 3.88 11.43
CA VAL A 150 -34.79 2.58 11.22
C VAL A 150 -34.82 2.21 9.75
N LEU A 151 -35.21 3.12 8.86
CA LEU A 151 -35.30 2.83 7.43
C LEU A 151 -33.93 2.58 6.81
N SER A 152 -32.93 3.41 7.13
CA SER A 152 -31.57 3.19 6.63
C SER A 152 -30.95 1.92 7.21
N PHE A 153 -31.29 1.53 8.46
CA PHE A 153 -30.94 0.23 9.02
C PHE A 153 -31.53 -0.92 8.21
N LEU A 154 -32.84 -0.90 7.94
CA LEU A 154 -33.52 -1.98 7.21
C LEU A 154 -32.98 -2.13 5.80
N VAL A 155 -32.72 -1.01 5.12
CA VAL A 155 -32.21 -1.04 3.75
C VAL A 155 -30.77 -1.53 3.67
N ALA A 156 -29.91 -1.14 4.61
CA ALA A 156 -28.56 -1.71 4.67
C ALA A 156 -28.59 -3.19 5.08
N MET A 157 -29.48 -3.56 6.01
CA MET A 157 -29.71 -4.93 6.43
C MET A 157 -30.18 -5.81 5.26
N LEU A 158 -30.97 -5.28 4.31
CA LEU A 158 -31.35 -5.98 3.08
C LEU A 158 -30.12 -6.39 2.25
N ALA A 159 -29.17 -5.47 2.03
CA ALA A 159 -27.91 -5.81 1.35
C ALA A 159 -27.10 -6.87 2.16
N GLY A 160 -27.13 -6.77 3.49
CA GLY A 160 -26.55 -7.78 4.38
C GLY A 160 -27.24 -9.14 4.28
N ALA A 161 -28.57 -9.19 4.10
CA ALA A 161 -29.35 -10.41 3.95
C ALA A 161 -29.07 -11.09 2.62
N LEU A 162 -28.98 -10.32 1.52
CA LEU A 162 -28.57 -10.82 0.21
C LEU A 162 -27.16 -11.43 0.28
N LYS A 163 -26.23 -10.81 1.01
CA LYS A 163 -24.91 -11.38 1.25
C LYS A 163 -24.96 -12.66 2.09
N ALA A 164 -25.74 -12.66 3.17
CA ALA A 164 -25.78 -13.73 4.15
C ALA A 164 -26.47 -15.01 3.65
N TYR A 165 -27.55 -14.87 2.87
CA TYR A 165 -28.38 -15.99 2.40
C TYR A 165 -28.10 -16.36 0.94
N LEU A 166 -27.86 -15.38 0.07
CA LEU A 166 -27.71 -15.59 -1.37
C LEU A 166 -26.25 -15.49 -1.84
N ASN A 167 -25.31 -15.25 -0.93
CA ASN A 167 -23.88 -15.06 -1.23
C ASN A 167 -23.58 -13.97 -2.28
N VAL A 168 -24.49 -13.03 -2.52
CA VAL A 168 -24.28 -11.92 -3.47
C VAL A 168 -23.23 -10.98 -2.90
N HIS A 169 -22.31 -10.48 -3.74
CA HIS A 169 -21.25 -9.60 -3.29
C HIS A 169 -21.81 -8.24 -2.80
N GLU A 170 -21.52 -7.90 -1.55
CA GLU A 170 -22.07 -6.75 -0.82
C GLU A 170 -21.78 -5.41 -1.52
N VAL A 171 -20.57 -5.26 -2.08
CA VAL A 171 -20.15 -4.14 -2.92
C VAL A 171 -21.13 -3.91 -4.08
N ILE A 172 -21.45 -4.96 -4.84
CA ILE A 172 -22.35 -4.85 -6.00
C ILE A 172 -23.76 -4.53 -5.54
N THR A 173 -24.26 -5.24 -4.52
CA THR A 173 -25.62 -5.01 -4.01
C THR A 173 -25.81 -3.58 -3.53
N THR A 174 -24.83 -3.01 -2.83
CA THR A 174 -24.94 -1.67 -2.26
C THR A 174 -24.80 -0.58 -3.32
N ILE A 175 -23.99 -0.79 -4.37
CA ILE A 175 -23.94 0.11 -5.53
C ILE A 175 -25.28 0.12 -6.27
N LEU A 176 -25.86 -1.05 -6.54
CA LEU A 176 -27.15 -1.14 -7.24
C LEU A 176 -28.27 -0.52 -6.39
N LEU A 177 -28.26 -0.80 -5.09
CA LEU A 177 -29.27 -0.32 -4.17
C LEU A 177 -29.23 1.20 -3.99
N ASN A 178 -28.06 1.84 -4.10
CA ASN A 178 -27.94 3.30 -4.20
C ASN A 178 -28.80 3.86 -5.35
N TRP A 179 -28.68 3.29 -6.54
CA TRP A 179 -29.44 3.75 -7.71
C TRP A 179 -30.93 3.47 -7.59
N ILE A 180 -31.31 2.33 -6.99
CA ILE A 180 -32.72 2.06 -6.67
C ILE A 180 -33.29 3.16 -5.77
N ILE A 181 -32.55 3.58 -4.75
CA ILE A 181 -32.98 4.65 -3.84
C ILE A 181 -33.10 5.99 -4.58
N VAL A 182 -32.12 6.33 -5.43
CA VAL A 182 -32.16 7.55 -6.25
C VAL A 182 -33.43 7.59 -7.08
N TYR A 183 -33.66 6.56 -7.90
CA TYR A 183 -34.84 6.51 -8.76
C TYR A 183 -36.14 6.40 -7.99
N LEU A 184 -36.14 5.78 -6.80
CA LEU A 184 -37.29 5.78 -5.91
C LEU A 184 -37.60 7.20 -5.39
N GLY A 185 -36.58 7.94 -4.95
CA GLY A 185 -36.72 9.33 -4.53
C GLY A 185 -37.21 10.22 -5.65
N SER A 186 -36.63 10.06 -6.84
CA SER A 186 -37.05 10.77 -8.06
C SER A 186 -38.50 10.48 -8.43
N PHE A 187 -38.90 9.21 -8.42
CA PHE A 187 -40.30 8.82 -8.66
C PHE A 187 -41.25 9.45 -7.64
N ILE A 188 -40.91 9.44 -6.34
CA ILE A 188 -41.78 9.94 -5.26
C ILE A 188 -41.94 11.47 -5.32
N PHE A 189 -40.87 12.21 -5.60
CA PHE A 189 -40.87 13.68 -5.60
C PHE A 189 -40.90 14.30 -7.00
N SER A 190 -41.12 13.50 -8.04
CA SER A 190 -41.29 14.00 -9.40
C SER A 190 -42.58 14.81 -9.51
N SER A 191 -42.49 15.97 -10.15
CA SER A 191 -43.63 16.84 -10.47
C SER A 191 -44.72 16.13 -11.29
N HIS A 192 -44.35 15.08 -12.03
CA HIS A 192 -45.26 14.28 -12.85
C HIS A 192 -45.83 13.06 -12.11
N SER A 193 -45.42 12.83 -10.85
CA SER A 193 -45.92 11.71 -10.05
C SER A 193 -47.22 12.06 -9.33
N ASN A 194 -48.15 11.11 -9.26
CA ASN A 194 -49.38 11.27 -8.49
C ASN A 194 -49.18 11.10 -6.96
N VAL A 195 -47.95 10.90 -6.48
CA VAL A 195 -47.67 10.60 -5.06
C VAL A 195 -47.77 11.85 -4.21
N PHE A 196 -47.03 12.90 -4.57
CA PHE A 196 -47.01 14.17 -3.84
C PHE A 196 -47.35 15.41 -4.70
N SER A 197 -47.52 15.26 -6.02
CA SER A 197 -47.72 16.39 -6.95
C SER A 197 -49.18 16.62 -7.38
N ALA A 198 -50.10 15.64 -7.20
CA ALA A 198 -51.43 15.68 -7.83
C ALA A 198 -52.48 16.61 -7.20
N ASP A 199 -52.46 16.89 -5.88
CA ASP A 199 -53.53 17.67 -5.23
C ASP A 199 -53.02 18.47 -4.04
N LYS A 200 -52.96 19.82 -4.17
CA LYS A 200 -52.75 20.85 -3.12
C LYS A 200 -51.56 20.67 -2.12
N LYS A 201 -50.81 19.57 -2.18
CA LYS A 201 -49.58 19.26 -1.42
C LYS A 201 -48.32 19.69 -2.17
N ALA A 202 -48.47 20.21 -3.39
CA ALA A 202 -47.41 20.75 -4.23
C ALA A 202 -46.67 21.96 -3.63
N THR A 203 -47.09 22.49 -2.47
CA THR A 203 -46.36 23.56 -1.77
C THR A 203 -44.93 23.17 -1.40
N PHE A 204 -44.66 21.86 -1.30
CA PHE A 204 -43.34 21.33 -1.02
C PHE A 204 -42.52 20.97 -2.24
N ILE A 205 -43.10 20.87 -3.43
CA ILE A 205 -42.41 20.48 -4.67
C ILE A 205 -42.25 21.72 -5.56
N SER A 206 -41.05 21.98 -6.07
CA SER A 206 -40.88 23.07 -7.05
C SER A 206 -41.52 22.70 -8.38
N SER A 207 -42.30 23.59 -8.98
CA SER A 207 -42.90 23.38 -10.31
C SER A 207 -41.86 23.13 -11.42
N GLU A 208 -40.62 23.57 -11.21
CA GLU A 208 -39.53 23.50 -12.18
C GLU A 208 -38.59 22.27 -12.03
N TYR A 209 -38.61 21.53 -10.90
CA TYR A 209 -37.64 20.45 -10.62
C TYR A 209 -38.25 19.20 -9.96
N THR A 210 -37.54 18.06 -10.07
CA THR A 210 -37.79 16.84 -9.29
C THR A 210 -37.22 17.01 -7.88
N GLY A 211 -38.06 17.34 -6.91
CA GLY A 211 -37.61 17.57 -5.52
C GLY A 211 -38.38 18.62 -4.75
N THR A 212 -37.90 18.95 -3.54
CA THR A 212 -38.55 19.89 -2.64
C THR A 212 -37.98 21.31 -2.72
N ALA A 213 -38.84 22.33 -2.69
CA ALA A 213 -38.39 23.74 -2.72
C ALA A 213 -37.72 24.19 -1.41
N LYS A 214 -36.80 25.16 -1.50
CA LYS A 214 -36.04 25.69 -0.36
C LYS A 214 -36.87 26.62 0.51
N GLY A 215 -36.75 26.43 1.82
CA GLY A 215 -37.47 27.25 2.81
C GLY A 215 -38.95 26.90 2.95
N VAL A 216 -39.42 25.77 2.40
CA VAL A 216 -40.81 25.35 2.55
C VAL A 216 -41.14 25.00 4.00
N PHE A 217 -40.16 24.51 4.74
CA PHE A 217 -40.26 24.33 6.18
C PHE A 217 -39.28 25.25 6.91
N SER A 218 -39.68 25.69 8.09
CA SER A 218 -38.84 26.43 9.03
C SER A 218 -38.60 25.59 10.27
N ILE A 219 -37.39 25.70 10.81
CA ILE A 219 -36.99 25.14 12.09
C ILE A 219 -36.58 26.31 12.96
N SER A 220 -37.14 26.42 14.17
CA SER A 220 -36.75 27.48 15.10
C SER A 220 -35.28 27.37 15.49
N ASP A 221 -34.61 28.50 15.74
CA ASP A 221 -33.20 28.51 16.15
C ASP A 221 -32.94 27.70 17.43
N GLN A 222 -33.93 27.66 18.33
CA GLN A 222 -33.92 26.81 19.52
C GLN A 222 -33.86 25.32 19.13
N ASN A 223 -34.69 24.87 18.20
CA ASN A 223 -34.70 23.49 17.72
C ASN A 223 -33.42 23.18 16.93
N VAL A 224 -32.91 24.11 16.12
CA VAL A 224 -31.61 23.92 15.45
C VAL A 224 -30.51 23.68 16.48
N THR A 225 -30.41 24.53 17.50
CA THR A 225 -29.41 24.41 18.56
C THR A 225 -29.54 23.10 19.32
N LEU A 226 -30.78 22.73 19.70
CA LEU A 226 -31.08 21.49 20.40
C LEU A 226 -30.63 20.26 19.60
N PHE A 227 -30.95 20.19 18.30
CA PHE A 227 -30.57 19.06 17.45
C PHE A 227 -29.07 19.04 17.11
N MET A 228 -28.39 20.19 17.05
CA MET A 228 -26.93 20.22 16.92
C MET A 228 -26.24 19.63 18.16
N ILE A 229 -26.69 20.01 19.37
CA ILE A 229 -26.18 19.46 20.62
C ILE A 229 -26.47 17.97 20.71
N LEU A 230 -27.72 17.57 20.42
CA LEU A 230 -28.13 16.18 20.42
C LEU A 230 -27.32 15.36 19.42
N GLY A 231 -27.07 15.87 18.21
CA GLY A 231 -26.22 15.23 17.22
C GLY A 231 -24.79 15.04 17.69
N PHE A 232 -24.22 16.07 18.32
CA PHE A 232 -22.86 15.99 18.85
C PHE A 232 -22.74 14.96 19.97
N VAL A 233 -23.72 14.93 20.89
CA VAL A 233 -23.81 13.92 21.95
C VAL A 233 -23.97 12.52 21.35
N LEU A 234 -24.89 12.33 20.40
CA LEU A 234 -25.09 11.05 19.72
C LEU A 234 -23.83 10.59 18.98
N LEU A 235 -23.07 11.51 18.38
CA LEU A 235 -21.82 11.18 17.71
C LEU A 235 -20.79 10.67 18.72
N LEU A 236 -20.59 11.37 19.84
CA LEU A 236 -19.67 10.94 20.89
C LEU A 236 -20.08 9.61 21.51
N VAL A 237 -21.37 9.42 21.78
CA VAL A 237 -21.93 8.16 22.27
C VAL A 237 -21.70 7.04 21.24
N SER A 238 -21.92 7.29 19.95
CA SER A 238 -21.69 6.30 18.89
C SER A 238 -20.21 5.91 18.76
N VAL A 239 -19.30 6.90 18.82
CA VAL A 239 -17.84 6.66 18.83
C VAL A 239 -17.46 5.79 20.03
N PHE A 240 -17.93 6.18 21.23
CA PHE A 240 -17.62 5.50 22.47
C PHE A 240 -18.19 4.08 22.50
N ALA A 241 -19.47 3.92 22.16
CA ALA A 241 -20.15 2.64 22.09
C ALA A 241 -19.46 1.70 21.10
N PHE A 242 -19.14 2.18 19.89
CA PHE A 242 -18.46 1.34 18.90
C PHE A 242 -17.05 0.95 19.37
N TRP A 243 -16.31 1.87 19.99
CA TRP A 243 -15.01 1.55 20.59
C TRP A 243 -15.12 0.54 21.74
N PHE A 244 -16.08 0.73 22.64
CA PHE A 244 -16.32 -0.14 23.77
C PHE A 244 -16.70 -1.55 23.30
N ILE A 245 -17.64 -1.65 22.35
CA ILE A 245 -18.04 -2.92 21.73
C ILE A 245 -16.82 -3.63 21.14
N LEU A 246 -16.04 -2.95 20.29
CA LEU A 246 -14.87 -3.56 19.64
C LEU A 246 -13.79 -3.99 20.62
N ARG A 247 -13.62 -3.29 21.75
CA ARG A 247 -12.51 -3.53 22.67
C ARG A 247 -12.86 -4.50 23.79
N PHE A 248 -14.07 -4.42 24.34
CA PHE A 248 -14.42 -5.08 25.60
C PHE A 248 -15.55 -6.11 25.50
N THR A 249 -16.22 -6.26 24.35
CA THR A 249 -17.37 -7.18 24.23
C THR A 249 -17.10 -8.40 23.35
N THR A 250 -17.85 -9.47 23.58
CA THR A 250 -17.85 -10.69 22.76
C THR A 250 -18.34 -10.40 21.34
N THR A 251 -19.34 -9.53 21.17
CA THR A 251 -19.82 -9.07 19.86
C THR A 251 -18.70 -8.41 19.06
N GLY A 252 -17.90 -7.54 19.69
CA GLY A 252 -16.74 -6.94 19.03
C GLY A 252 -15.68 -7.95 18.61
N TYR A 253 -15.46 -9.01 19.41
CA TYR A 253 -14.60 -10.13 19.02
C TYR A 253 -15.15 -10.86 17.78
N LYS A 254 -16.45 -11.19 17.76
CA LYS A 254 -17.13 -11.81 16.61
C LYS A 254 -17.03 -10.95 15.33
N ILE A 255 -17.22 -9.63 15.44
CA ILE A 255 -17.08 -8.69 14.31
C ILE A 255 -15.66 -8.72 13.75
N LYS A 256 -14.63 -8.59 14.60
CA LYS A 256 -13.22 -8.62 14.16
C LYS A 256 -12.87 -9.94 13.50
N MET A 257 -13.40 -11.04 14.03
CA MET A 257 -13.16 -12.38 13.54
C MET A 257 -13.77 -12.60 12.15
N LEU A 258 -15.01 -12.12 11.93
CA LEU A 258 -15.67 -12.16 10.62
C LEU A 258 -14.81 -11.51 9.53
N GLY A 259 -14.12 -10.42 9.86
CA GLY A 259 -13.25 -9.70 8.94
C GLY A 259 -11.89 -10.36 8.68
N ILE A 260 -11.43 -11.27 9.55
CA ILE A 260 -10.17 -11.99 9.39
C ILE A 260 -10.39 -13.32 8.70
N SER A 261 -11.34 -14.13 9.19
CA SER A 261 -11.65 -15.45 8.66
C SER A 261 -13.06 -15.88 9.05
N LYS A 262 -13.94 -15.99 8.04
CA LYS A 262 -15.30 -16.52 8.22
C LYS A 262 -15.32 -17.99 8.62
N THR A 263 -14.38 -18.80 8.10
CA THR A 263 -14.30 -20.24 8.41
C THR A 263 -13.95 -20.47 9.88
N ASN A 264 -13.01 -19.70 10.42
CA ASN A 264 -12.68 -19.77 11.84
C ASN A 264 -13.90 -19.35 12.68
N GLY A 265 -14.65 -18.34 12.23
CA GLY A 265 -15.87 -17.87 12.89
C GLY A 265 -16.91 -18.97 13.10
N LYS A 266 -17.16 -19.75 12.05
CA LYS A 266 -18.08 -20.89 12.11
C LYS A 266 -17.61 -21.98 13.07
N TYR A 267 -16.31 -22.27 13.09
CA TYR A 267 -15.72 -23.24 14.02
C TYR A 267 -15.92 -22.82 15.50
N MET A 268 -15.93 -21.52 15.78
CA MET A 268 -16.20 -20.97 17.13
C MET A 268 -17.69 -20.74 17.43
N GLY A 269 -18.60 -21.25 16.60
CA GLY A 269 -20.05 -21.14 16.82
C GLY A 269 -20.65 -19.75 16.54
N VAL A 270 -19.97 -18.89 15.77
CA VAL A 270 -20.51 -17.58 15.41
C VAL A 270 -21.58 -17.72 14.32
N ASN A 271 -22.78 -17.21 14.57
CA ASN A 271 -23.81 -17.04 13.53
C ASN A 271 -23.39 -15.90 12.58
N ASP A 272 -22.68 -16.27 11.52
CA ASP A 272 -22.13 -15.36 10.51
C ASP A 272 -23.22 -14.62 9.73
N LYS A 273 -24.35 -15.29 9.46
CA LYS A 273 -25.50 -14.71 8.74
C LYS A 273 -26.13 -13.56 9.51
N LEU A 274 -26.53 -13.81 10.75
CA LEU A 274 -27.13 -12.78 11.62
C LEU A 274 -26.15 -11.63 11.84
N LEU A 275 -24.88 -11.94 12.09
CA LEU A 275 -23.86 -10.91 12.32
C LEU A 275 -23.64 -10.04 11.08
N THR A 276 -23.61 -10.63 9.88
CA THR A 276 -23.48 -9.89 8.61
C THR A 276 -24.64 -8.92 8.40
N MET A 277 -25.88 -9.38 8.64
CA MET A 277 -27.09 -8.55 8.54
C MET A 277 -27.07 -7.39 9.54
N LEU A 278 -26.78 -7.68 10.81
CA LEU A 278 -26.76 -6.66 11.86
C LEU A 278 -25.65 -5.62 11.63
N VAL A 279 -24.45 -6.05 11.23
CA VAL A 279 -23.35 -5.12 10.95
C VAL A 279 -23.70 -4.18 9.79
N MET A 280 -24.28 -4.72 8.72
CA MET A 280 -24.76 -3.89 7.61
C MET A 280 -25.89 -2.96 8.07
N GLY A 281 -26.86 -3.46 8.83
CA GLY A 281 -27.93 -2.64 9.39
C GLY A 281 -27.42 -1.49 10.25
N PHE A 282 -26.53 -1.73 11.21
CA PHE A 282 -25.96 -0.67 12.05
C PHE A 282 -25.08 0.32 11.26
N SER A 283 -24.42 -0.13 10.20
CA SER A 283 -23.75 0.76 9.24
C SER A 283 -24.78 1.68 8.56
N GLY A 284 -25.91 1.13 8.12
CA GLY A 284 -27.04 1.88 7.58
C GLY A 284 -27.68 2.86 8.56
N ALA A 285 -27.87 2.48 9.83
CA ALA A 285 -28.40 3.36 10.87
C ALA A 285 -27.54 4.63 11.05
N LEU A 286 -26.22 4.46 11.09
CA LEU A 286 -25.28 5.58 11.19
C LEU A 286 -25.27 6.43 9.90
N ALA A 287 -25.38 5.80 8.73
CA ALA A 287 -25.58 6.53 7.48
C ALA A 287 -26.91 7.33 7.49
N GLY A 288 -27.97 6.78 8.07
CA GLY A 288 -29.26 7.44 8.26
C GLY A 288 -29.14 8.72 9.08
N LEU A 289 -28.42 8.66 10.22
CA LEU A 289 -28.08 9.83 11.04
C LEU A 289 -27.30 10.89 10.25
N ALA A 290 -26.28 10.49 9.48
CA ALA A 290 -25.54 11.41 8.63
C ALA A 290 -26.46 12.10 7.59
N GLY A 291 -27.37 11.34 6.98
CA GLY A 291 -28.35 11.82 6.03
C GLY A 291 -29.35 12.80 6.63
N PHE A 292 -29.80 12.56 7.87
CA PHE A 292 -30.69 13.46 8.60
C PHE A 292 -30.07 14.85 8.78
N TYR A 293 -28.81 14.94 9.24
CA TYR A 293 -28.12 16.23 9.38
C TYR A 293 -27.79 16.88 8.03
N LEU A 294 -27.48 16.08 7.00
CA LEU A 294 -27.25 16.59 5.65
C LEU A 294 -28.53 17.23 5.08
N TYR A 295 -29.59 16.45 4.91
CA TYR A 295 -30.73 16.89 4.12
C TYR A 295 -31.64 17.86 4.88
N ILE A 296 -31.84 17.66 6.20
CA ILE A 296 -32.75 18.51 6.98
C ILE A 296 -32.07 19.79 7.45
N PHE A 297 -30.84 19.69 7.99
CA PHE A 297 -30.17 20.84 8.61
C PHE A 297 -29.17 21.56 7.71
N LYS A 298 -28.48 20.86 6.81
CA LYS A 298 -27.46 21.48 5.93
C LYS A 298 -28.05 21.99 4.63
N GLU A 299 -28.80 21.16 3.91
CA GLU A 299 -29.41 21.53 2.64
C GLU A 299 -30.76 22.22 2.84
N GLY A 300 -31.60 21.67 3.73
CA GLY A 300 -32.95 22.18 3.97
C GLY A 300 -33.90 21.90 2.81
N THR A 301 -33.48 21.05 1.86
CA THR A 301 -34.21 20.61 0.68
C THR A 301 -33.71 19.26 0.21
N PHE A 302 -34.50 18.63 -0.65
CA PHE A 302 -34.13 17.49 -1.45
C PHE A 302 -34.37 17.82 -2.92
N VAL A 303 -33.38 18.41 -3.58
CA VAL A 303 -33.40 18.78 -5.02
C VAL A 303 -32.49 17.82 -5.78
N ASP A 304 -32.77 17.56 -7.05
CA ASP A 304 -31.99 16.67 -7.92
C ASP A 304 -31.96 15.22 -7.41
N ALA A 305 -33.15 14.66 -7.20
CA ALA A 305 -33.32 13.28 -6.76
C ALA A 305 -32.74 12.22 -7.71
N ASP A 306 -32.19 12.64 -8.86
CA ASP A 306 -31.50 11.81 -9.85
C ASP A 306 -29.98 11.70 -9.61
N VAL A 307 -29.43 12.40 -8.61
CA VAL A 307 -27.99 12.45 -8.33
C VAL A 307 -27.68 11.93 -6.92
N LEU A 308 -26.70 11.03 -6.83
CA LEU A 308 -26.16 10.57 -5.54
C LEU A 308 -25.28 11.64 -4.88
N GLN A 309 -25.43 11.81 -3.56
CA GLN A 309 -24.59 12.75 -2.82
C GLN A 309 -23.14 12.25 -2.72
N PRO A 310 -22.13 13.05 -3.14
CA PRO A 310 -20.72 12.66 -3.07
C PRO A 310 -20.20 12.42 -1.65
N LEU A 311 -20.73 13.14 -0.66
CA LEU A 311 -20.29 13.10 0.75
C LEU A 311 -20.30 11.68 1.34
N GLY A 312 -21.27 10.83 0.94
CA GLY A 312 -21.33 9.45 1.40
C GLY A 312 -20.18 8.57 0.89
N PHE A 313 -19.65 8.87 -0.30
CA PHE A 313 -18.47 8.19 -0.84
C PHE A 313 -17.18 8.73 -0.20
N GLU A 314 -17.12 10.02 0.09
CA GLU A 314 -15.97 10.64 0.76
C GLU A 314 -15.78 10.11 2.19
N ALA A 315 -16.86 9.70 2.85
CA ALA A 315 -16.82 9.04 4.15
C ALA A 315 -15.98 7.75 4.15
N ILE A 316 -15.80 7.09 3.01
CA ILE A 316 -14.89 5.94 2.86
C ILE A 316 -13.46 6.38 3.17
N ALA A 317 -13.03 7.50 2.60
CA ALA A 317 -11.71 8.05 2.82
C ALA A 317 -11.53 8.55 4.27
N VAL A 318 -12.59 9.10 4.89
CA VAL A 318 -12.60 9.41 6.34
C VAL A 318 -12.28 8.16 7.17
N SER A 319 -12.99 7.05 6.93
CA SER A 319 -12.75 5.79 7.66
C SER A 319 -11.37 5.19 7.40
N LEU A 320 -10.89 5.23 6.16
CA LEU A 320 -9.58 4.69 5.80
C LEU A 320 -8.44 5.50 6.45
N LEU A 321 -8.54 6.84 6.44
CA LEU A 321 -7.58 7.71 7.12
C LEU A 321 -7.58 7.47 8.64
N ALA A 322 -8.76 7.16 9.20
CA ALA A 322 -8.94 6.74 10.58
C ALA A 322 -8.48 5.30 10.87
N LEU A 323 -8.07 4.55 9.84
CA LEU A 323 -7.70 3.14 9.91
C LEU A 323 -8.80 2.28 10.55
N ASN A 324 -10.05 2.64 10.25
CA ASN A 324 -11.28 2.02 10.77
C ASN A 324 -11.36 2.03 12.31
N SER A 325 -10.68 2.98 12.96
CA SER A 325 -10.75 3.20 14.41
C SER A 325 -11.89 4.17 14.73
N PRO A 326 -12.80 3.86 15.67
CA PRO A 326 -13.91 4.76 16.03
C PRO A 326 -13.41 6.14 16.49
N ILE A 327 -12.39 6.16 17.35
CA ILE A 327 -11.76 7.42 17.80
C ILE A 327 -11.02 8.12 16.65
N GLY A 328 -10.41 7.34 15.76
CA GLY A 328 -9.76 7.89 14.57
C GLY A 328 -10.75 8.64 13.69
N VAL A 329 -11.97 8.11 13.54
CA VAL A 329 -13.04 8.70 12.72
C VAL A 329 -13.38 10.10 13.22
N LEU A 330 -13.42 10.33 14.54
CA LEU A 330 -13.69 11.64 15.10
C LEU A 330 -12.66 12.68 14.65
N PHE A 331 -11.36 12.36 14.74
CA PHE A 331 -10.29 13.27 14.31
C PHE A 331 -10.28 13.49 12.80
N THR A 332 -10.54 12.46 12.01
CA THR A 332 -10.62 12.60 10.55
C THR A 332 -11.87 13.35 10.11
N ALA A 333 -12.99 13.19 10.81
CA ALA A 333 -14.21 13.94 10.55
C ALA A 333 -14.00 15.43 10.84
N ILE A 334 -13.30 15.78 11.93
CA ILE A 334 -12.87 17.17 12.20
C ILE A 334 -12.06 17.70 11.02
N PHE A 335 -11.02 16.96 10.59
CA PHE A 335 -10.18 17.36 9.47
C PHE A 335 -10.98 17.59 8.17
N TYR A 336 -11.86 16.65 7.79
CA TYR A 336 -12.71 16.81 6.61
C TYR A 336 -13.67 17.98 6.75
N SER A 337 -14.30 18.14 7.91
CA SER A 337 -15.24 19.24 8.16
C SER A 337 -14.56 20.60 8.06
N THR A 338 -13.31 20.71 8.52
CA THR A 338 -12.49 21.91 8.34
C THR A 338 -12.23 22.22 6.87
N LEU A 339 -11.89 21.21 6.07
CA LEU A 339 -11.67 21.39 4.63
C LEU A 339 -12.96 21.85 3.91
N TYR A 340 -14.08 21.18 4.17
CA TYR A 340 -15.37 21.50 3.54
C TYR A 340 -15.91 22.86 3.97
N ASN A 341 -15.73 23.22 5.24
CA ASN A 341 -16.15 24.54 5.72
C ASN A 341 -15.26 25.66 5.16
N GLY A 342 -13.96 25.39 4.98
CA GLY A 342 -13.00 26.32 4.41
C GLY A 342 -13.16 26.57 2.91
N THR A 343 -13.82 25.66 2.17
CA THR A 343 -14.08 25.77 0.72
C THR A 343 -14.71 27.11 0.33
N ILE A 344 -15.66 27.62 1.12
CA ILE A 344 -16.34 28.90 0.87
C ILE A 344 -15.34 30.07 0.88
N TYR A 345 -14.31 30.00 1.72
CA TYR A 345 -13.31 31.07 1.84
C TYR A 345 -12.21 30.98 0.77
N ILE A 346 -12.02 29.81 0.18
CA ILE A 346 -11.07 29.60 -0.92
C ILE A 346 -11.60 30.23 -2.23
N THR A 347 -12.92 30.29 -2.43
CA THR A 347 -13.53 31.01 -3.57
C THR A 347 -13.46 32.52 -3.41
N LEU A 348 -13.18 33.03 -2.20
CA LEU A 348 -13.10 34.46 -1.91
C LEU A 348 -11.67 35.00 -2.07
N TYR A 349 -11.57 36.32 -2.15
CA TYR A 349 -10.28 37.02 -2.20
C TYR A 349 -9.42 36.67 -0.96
N PRO A 350 -8.10 36.44 -1.11
CA PRO A 350 -7.24 36.66 -2.27
C PRO A 350 -6.98 35.44 -3.17
N LEU A 351 -7.52 34.25 -2.87
CA LEU A 351 -7.31 33.08 -3.73
C LEU A 351 -8.23 33.09 -4.96
N SER A 352 -9.48 33.52 -4.77
CA SER A 352 -10.50 33.70 -5.81
C SER A 352 -10.57 32.52 -6.80
N LEU A 353 -10.43 31.29 -6.28
CA LEU A 353 -10.42 30.09 -7.11
C LEU A 353 -11.84 29.73 -7.54
N LYS A 354 -12.00 29.31 -8.81
CA LYS A 354 -13.27 28.75 -9.30
C LYS A 354 -13.66 27.52 -8.47
N ALA A 355 -14.96 27.32 -8.26
CA ALA A 355 -15.49 26.20 -7.48
C ALA A 355 -15.00 24.83 -7.97
N ASP A 356 -14.83 24.66 -9.28
CA ASP A 356 -14.32 23.41 -9.87
C ASP A 356 -12.88 23.09 -9.44
N TYR A 357 -12.03 24.10 -9.24
CA TYR A 357 -10.67 23.89 -8.74
C TYR A 357 -10.65 23.42 -7.30
N ILE A 358 -11.64 23.81 -6.49
CA ILE A 358 -11.72 23.37 -5.09
C ILE A 358 -12.09 21.89 -5.01
N LYS A 359 -12.95 21.40 -5.90
CA LYS A 359 -13.23 19.96 -6.03
C LYS A 359 -11.95 19.18 -6.34
N ILE A 360 -11.07 19.70 -7.19
CA ILE A 360 -9.78 19.06 -7.50
C ILE A 360 -8.84 19.10 -6.29
N ILE A 361 -8.71 20.25 -5.62
CA ILE A 361 -7.85 20.42 -4.43
C ILE A 361 -8.27 19.47 -3.32
N THR A 362 -9.55 19.47 -2.98
CA THR A 362 -10.10 18.56 -1.98
C THR A 362 -9.88 17.12 -2.42
N ALA A 363 -10.25 16.73 -3.64
CA ALA A 363 -10.03 15.37 -4.16
C ALA A 363 -8.56 14.91 -4.09
N LEU A 364 -7.58 15.79 -4.38
CA LEU A 364 -6.15 15.47 -4.23
C LEU A 364 -5.80 15.17 -2.77
N ILE A 365 -6.20 16.04 -1.84
CA ILE A 365 -5.96 15.83 -0.40
C ILE A 365 -6.61 14.52 0.06
N LEU A 366 -7.85 14.26 -0.36
CA LEU A 366 -8.60 13.06 -0.01
C LEU A 366 -7.99 11.79 -0.62
N TYR A 367 -7.48 11.86 -1.85
CA TYR A 367 -6.84 10.74 -2.53
C TYR A 367 -5.58 10.30 -1.80
N PHE A 368 -4.73 11.24 -1.40
CA PHE A 368 -3.55 10.92 -0.59
C PHE A 368 -3.93 10.36 0.78
N ALA A 369 -4.96 10.94 1.42
CA ALA A 369 -5.50 10.41 2.68
C ALA A 369 -5.97 8.95 2.56
N ALA A 370 -6.61 8.57 1.45
CA ALA A 370 -7.03 7.19 1.20
C ALA A 370 -5.86 6.21 1.03
N ILE A 371 -4.72 6.67 0.50
CA ILE A 371 -3.50 5.86 0.32
C ILE A 371 -2.66 5.80 1.60
N SER A 372 -3.10 6.44 2.69
CA SER A 372 -2.42 6.40 4.00
C SER A 372 -2.09 5.00 4.49
N GLN A 373 -2.90 4.00 4.19
CA GLN A 373 -2.64 2.61 4.59
C GLN A 373 -1.48 1.96 3.82
N ILE A 374 -1.24 2.37 2.57
CA ILE A 374 -0.07 1.94 1.77
C ILE A 374 1.20 2.62 2.32
N LEU A 375 1.09 3.87 2.77
CA LEU A 375 2.20 4.56 3.42
C LEU A 375 2.62 3.90 4.74
N MET A 376 1.78 3.03 5.32
CA MET A 376 2.18 2.29 6.52
C MET A 376 3.32 1.32 6.21
N THR A 377 3.33 0.68 5.05
CA THR A 377 4.36 -0.27 4.63
C THR A 377 5.52 0.42 3.90
N PHE A 378 5.21 1.50 3.16
CA PHE A 378 6.21 2.28 2.44
C PHE A 378 7.06 3.11 3.41
N LYS A 379 8.38 2.94 3.36
CA LYS A 379 9.34 3.76 4.13
C LYS A 379 9.91 4.83 3.21
N PRO A 380 9.24 5.97 3.00
CA PRO A 380 9.61 6.93 1.95
C PRO A 380 11.05 7.40 2.06
N GLY A 381 11.52 7.70 3.29
CA GLY A 381 12.92 8.09 3.52
C GLY A 381 13.91 6.99 3.17
N GLN A 382 13.64 5.73 3.55
CA GLN A 382 14.53 4.61 3.21
C GLN A 382 14.48 4.27 1.71
N PHE A 383 13.31 4.41 1.08
CA PHE A 383 13.14 4.18 -0.35
C PHE A 383 13.91 5.19 -1.18
N LEU A 384 13.73 6.49 -0.91
CA LEU A 384 14.46 7.56 -1.60
C LEU A 384 15.96 7.43 -1.40
N TRP A 385 16.39 7.14 -0.16
CA TRP A 385 17.79 6.89 0.14
C TRP A 385 18.37 5.67 -0.61
N LYS A 386 17.66 4.55 -0.60
CA LYS A 386 18.01 3.35 -1.38
C LYS A 386 18.10 3.65 -2.87
N LEU A 387 17.18 4.47 -3.40
CA LEU A 387 17.13 4.82 -4.81
C LEU A 387 18.33 5.69 -5.20
N CYS A 388 18.63 6.74 -4.44
CA CYS A 388 19.79 7.60 -4.66
C CYS A 388 21.11 6.80 -4.68
N ILE A 389 21.28 5.87 -3.73
CA ILE A 389 22.47 5.00 -3.68
C ILE A 389 22.54 4.12 -4.93
N LYS A 390 21.45 3.42 -5.28
CA LYS A 390 21.42 2.54 -6.46
C LYS A 390 21.77 3.29 -7.74
N MET A 391 21.25 4.49 -7.92
CA MET A 391 21.49 5.32 -9.12
C MET A 391 22.95 5.78 -9.24
N SER A 392 23.65 5.95 -8.10
CA SER A 392 25.05 6.37 -8.06
C SER A 392 26.04 5.25 -8.42
N TYR A 393 25.69 3.98 -8.17
CA TYR A 393 26.57 2.83 -8.42
C TYR A 393 26.58 2.41 -9.90
N LYS A 394 27.75 2.46 -10.56
CA LYS A 394 27.90 1.97 -11.96
C LYS A 394 27.53 0.49 -12.15
N LYS A 395 27.82 -0.36 -11.15
CA LYS A 395 27.48 -1.79 -11.12
C LYS A 395 25.96 -2.04 -11.19
N TYR A 396 25.14 -1.19 -10.56
CA TYR A 396 23.68 -1.29 -10.62
C TYR A 396 23.14 -1.20 -12.05
N TRP A 397 23.70 -0.29 -12.86
CA TRP A 397 23.31 -0.12 -14.25
C TRP A 397 23.70 -1.32 -15.13
N LEU A 398 24.83 -1.97 -14.84
CA LEU A 398 25.24 -3.20 -15.51
C LEU A 398 24.29 -4.36 -15.17
N LEU A 399 23.93 -4.53 -13.90
CA LEU A 399 22.94 -5.52 -13.45
C LEU A 399 21.56 -5.30 -14.10
N LEU A 400 21.15 -4.02 -14.23
CA LEU A 400 19.91 -3.67 -14.92
C LEU A 400 19.97 -4.05 -16.40
N LYS A 401 21.07 -3.74 -17.10
CA LYS A 401 21.29 -4.14 -18.50
C LYS A 401 21.29 -5.67 -18.65
N LEU A 402 21.99 -6.40 -17.78
CA LEU A 402 22.04 -7.86 -17.79
C LEU A 402 20.64 -8.46 -17.67
N ARG A 403 19.81 -7.93 -16.74
CA ARG A 403 18.41 -8.34 -16.60
C ARG A 403 17.61 -8.13 -17.88
N PHE A 404 17.80 -7.02 -18.59
CA PHE A 404 17.12 -6.79 -19.86
C PHE A 404 17.56 -7.77 -20.95
N ILE A 405 18.84 -8.13 -21.01
CA ILE A 405 19.36 -9.11 -21.98
C ILE A 405 18.82 -10.51 -21.69
N LYS A 406 18.90 -10.99 -20.43
CA LYS A 406 18.31 -12.28 -20.02
C LYS A 406 16.81 -12.36 -20.33
N ARG A 407 16.08 -11.26 -20.17
CA ARG A 407 14.66 -11.18 -20.58
C ARG A 407 14.47 -11.28 -22.09
N LYS A 408 15.33 -10.64 -22.89
CA LYS A 408 15.28 -10.75 -24.36
C LYS A 408 15.53 -12.18 -24.82
N ILE A 409 16.51 -12.87 -24.23
CA ILE A 409 16.81 -14.29 -24.52
C ILE A 409 15.60 -15.17 -24.17
N ALA A 410 15.07 -15.06 -22.94
CA ALA A 410 13.90 -15.86 -22.52
C ALA A 410 12.63 -15.60 -23.37
N ASN A 411 12.46 -14.38 -23.88
CA ASN A 411 11.37 -14.06 -24.82
C ASN A 411 11.63 -14.67 -26.21
N LEU A 412 12.88 -14.65 -26.67
CA LEU A 412 13.30 -15.23 -27.94
C LEU A 412 13.09 -16.76 -27.93
N ASP A 413 13.51 -17.44 -26.87
CA ASP A 413 13.34 -18.89 -26.67
C ASP A 413 11.85 -19.28 -26.70
N ARG A 414 11.02 -18.60 -25.91
CA ARG A 414 9.56 -18.83 -25.92
C ARG A 414 8.95 -18.62 -27.30
N ASN A 415 9.33 -17.55 -28.00
CA ASN A 415 8.78 -17.27 -29.32
C ASN A 415 9.19 -18.33 -30.34
N TYR A 416 10.42 -18.84 -30.25
CA TYR A 416 10.89 -19.94 -31.07
C TYR A 416 10.10 -21.21 -30.79
N GLU A 417 9.98 -21.64 -29.52
CA GLU A 417 9.23 -22.84 -29.13
C GLU A 417 7.76 -22.78 -29.55
N VAL A 418 7.08 -21.65 -29.32
CA VAL A 418 5.68 -21.49 -29.73
C VAL A 418 5.52 -21.52 -31.25
N ASN A 419 6.44 -20.91 -32.00
CA ASN A 419 6.38 -20.91 -33.46
C ASN A 419 6.74 -22.29 -34.04
N MET A 420 7.70 -23.00 -33.44
CA MET A 420 8.02 -24.38 -33.80
C MET A 420 6.83 -25.31 -33.54
N HIS A 421 6.20 -25.23 -32.37
CA HIS A 421 5.02 -26.03 -32.07
C HIS A 421 3.84 -25.70 -33.00
N LYS A 422 3.63 -24.42 -33.36
CA LYS A 422 2.63 -24.05 -34.38
C LYS A 422 2.92 -24.65 -35.75
N ILE A 423 4.20 -24.70 -36.15
CA ILE A 423 4.60 -25.30 -37.42
C ILE A 423 4.38 -26.80 -37.37
N ARG A 424 4.79 -27.49 -36.30
CA ARG A 424 4.54 -28.92 -36.07
C ARG A 424 3.05 -29.28 -36.18
N MET A 425 2.18 -28.48 -35.58
CA MET A 425 0.72 -28.67 -35.67
C MET A 425 0.13 -28.43 -37.07
N ASN A 426 0.82 -27.67 -37.92
CA ASN A 426 0.39 -27.34 -39.28
C ASN A 426 0.99 -28.26 -40.35
N ILE A 427 2.12 -28.94 -40.09
CA ILE A 427 2.73 -29.94 -40.98
C ILE A 427 1.72 -31.05 -41.33
N CYS A 428 0.82 -31.39 -40.40
CA CYS A 428 -0.24 -32.38 -40.62
C CYS A 428 -1.30 -31.98 -41.67
N LYS A 429 -1.26 -30.77 -42.25
CA LYS A 429 -2.31 -30.24 -43.13
C LYS A 429 -1.82 -29.73 -44.50
N ALA A 430 -0.52 -29.63 -44.77
CA ALA A 430 -0.01 -29.01 -46.00
C ALA A 430 1.39 -29.48 -46.42
N ASN A 431 1.73 -29.25 -47.70
CA ASN A 431 2.98 -29.55 -48.42
C ASN A 431 4.25 -29.56 -47.54
N GLU A 432 4.88 -30.73 -47.40
CA GLU A 432 6.01 -31.00 -46.49
C GLU A 432 7.25 -30.15 -46.79
N GLU A 433 7.56 -29.95 -48.07
CA GLU A 433 8.79 -29.30 -48.54
C GLU A 433 8.84 -27.78 -48.24
N GLY A 434 7.69 -27.09 -48.38
CA GLY A 434 7.57 -25.67 -48.04
C GLY A 434 7.63 -25.39 -46.53
N MET A 435 7.21 -26.35 -45.71
CA MET A 435 7.28 -26.27 -44.25
C MET A 435 8.69 -26.52 -43.74
N LEU A 436 9.44 -27.44 -44.38
CA LEU A 436 10.85 -27.71 -44.09
C LEU A 436 11.72 -26.44 -44.25
N ASN A 437 11.55 -25.73 -45.37
CA ASN A 437 12.25 -24.46 -45.62
C ASN A 437 11.94 -23.40 -44.56
N LYS A 438 10.69 -23.37 -44.06
CA LYS A 438 10.25 -22.43 -43.03
C LYS A 438 10.87 -22.74 -41.66
N VAL A 439 11.01 -24.03 -41.31
CA VAL A 439 11.70 -24.48 -40.10
C VAL A 439 13.18 -24.12 -40.14
N GLN A 440 13.84 -24.38 -41.27
CA GLN A 440 15.26 -24.06 -41.46
C GLN A 440 15.53 -22.55 -41.33
N LEU A 441 14.70 -21.72 -42.00
CA LEU A 441 14.80 -20.26 -41.94
C LEU A 441 14.60 -19.74 -40.50
N LEU A 442 13.58 -20.23 -39.79
CA LEU A 442 13.30 -19.81 -38.42
C LEU A 442 14.41 -20.22 -37.45
N THR A 443 14.95 -21.43 -37.60
CA THR A 443 16.05 -21.93 -36.77
C THR A 443 17.31 -21.10 -36.99
N LYS A 444 17.69 -20.84 -38.25
CA LYS A 444 18.83 -19.97 -38.59
C LYS A 444 18.68 -18.54 -38.04
N LYS A 445 17.47 -17.98 -38.12
CA LYS A 445 17.17 -16.65 -37.55
C LYS A 445 17.25 -16.63 -36.03
N TYR A 446 16.75 -17.67 -35.37
CA TYR A 446 16.80 -17.84 -33.92
C TYR A 446 18.25 -17.95 -33.43
N GLU A 447 19.04 -18.84 -34.03
CA GLU A 447 20.46 -19.05 -33.73
C GLU A 447 21.26 -17.75 -33.82
N ASN A 448 21.12 -17.02 -34.95
CA ASN A 448 21.83 -15.75 -35.17
C ASN A 448 21.47 -14.67 -34.15
N LEU A 449 20.23 -14.62 -33.67
CA LEU A 449 19.80 -13.65 -32.67
C LEU A 449 20.21 -14.09 -31.25
N LYS A 450 20.15 -15.40 -30.95
CA LYS A 450 20.51 -15.95 -29.66
C LYS A 450 22.01 -15.80 -29.40
N THR A 451 22.86 -16.13 -30.37
CA THR A 451 24.32 -15.95 -30.28
C THR A 451 24.69 -14.50 -29.98
N LYS A 452 24.12 -13.53 -30.71
CA LYS A 452 24.34 -12.09 -30.46
C LYS A 452 23.98 -11.68 -29.04
N LEU A 453 22.87 -12.17 -28.50
CA LEU A 453 22.44 -11.85 -27.14
C LEU A 453 23.28 -12.55 -26.06
N LEU A 454 23.69 -13.80 -26.29
CA LEU A 454 24.57 -14.56 -25.38
C LEU A 454 25.96 -13.91 -25.26
N ILE A 455 26.53 -13.43 -26.36
CA ILE A 455 27.81 -12.69 -26.33
C ILE A 455 27.67 -11.42 -25.49
N GLN A 456 26.56 -10.69 -25.61
CA GLN A 456 26.31 -9.50 -24.79
C GLN A 456 26.10 -9.85 -23.31
N GLU A 457 25.43 -10.97 -23.02
CA GLU A 457 25.25 -11.47 -21.65
C GLU A 457 26.59 -11.81 -21.01
N ASP A 458 27.43 -12.58 -21.70
CA ASP A 458 28.75 -12.98 -21.23
C ASP A 458 29.67 -11.77 -21.01
N PHE A 459 29.69 -10.81 -21.96
CA PHE A 459 30.41 -9.55 -21.81
C PHE A 459 30.00 -8.77 -20.55
N LEU A 460 28.68 -8.63 -20.31
CA LEU A 460 28.20 -7.94 -19.11
C LEU A 460 28.57 -8.71 -17.83
N THR A 461 28.52 -10.05 -17.87
CA THR A 461 28.84 -10.92 -16.74
C THR A 461 30.32 -10.80 -16.36
N ARG A 462 31.24 -10.86 -17.33
CA ARG A 462 32.67 -10.62 -17.13
C ARG A 462 32.95 -9.24 -16.54
N LYS A 463 32.26 -8.22 -17.05
CA LYS A 463 32.40 -6.84 -16.54
C LYS A 463 31.90 -6.70 -15.10
N ILE A 464 30.80 -7.35 -14.74
CA ILE A 464 30.26 -7.37 -13.37
C ILE A 464 31.24 -8.08 -12.42
N ALA A 465 31.80 -9.23 -12.81
CA ALA A 465 32.77 -9.97 -11.99
C ALA A 465 34.02 -9.12 -11.65
N LYS A 466 34.51 -8.32 -12.59
CA LYS A 466 35.60 -7.36 -12.31
C LYS A 466 35.21 -6.24 -11.36
N TYR A 467 33.95 -5.80 -11.36
CA TYR A 467 33.44 -4.89 -10.34
C TYR A 467 33.31 -5.58 -8.97
N ASP A 468 33.02 -6.88 -8.91
CA ASP A 468 33.03 -7.63 -7.64
C ASP A 468 34.44 -7.66 -7.02
N GLU A 469 35.48 -7.93 -7.81
CA GLU A 469 36.89 -7.84 -7.38
C GLU A 469 37.24 -6.44 -6.85
N PHE A 470 36.83 -5.40 -7.58
CA PHE A 470 37.03 -3.99 -7.20
C PHE A 470 36.34 -3.65 -5.87
N ASP A 471 35.13 -4.16 -5.65
CA ASP A 471 34.36 -3.92 -4.43
C ASP A 471 35.01 -4.62 -3.22
N VAL A 472 35.51 -5.86 -3.37
CA VAL A 472 36.26 -6.57 -2.31
C VAL A 472 37.52 -5.79 -1.87
N LEU A 473 38.24 -5.18 -2.81
CA LEU A 473 39.39 -4.32 -2.49
C LEU A 473 38.97 -3.07 -1.72
N ASN A 474 37.82 -2.46 -2.04
CA ASN A 474 37.31 -1.31 -1.29
C ASN A 474 37.01 -1.66 0.17
N VAL A 475 36.41 -2.82 0.42
CA VAL A 475 36.16 -3.32 1.79
C VAL A 475 37.48 -3.42 2.56
N LYS A 476 38.50 -4.09 1.98
CA LYS A 476 39.82 -4.26 2.60
C LYS A 476 40.49 -2.93 2.91
N ILE A 477 40.50 -2.00 1.95
CA ILE A 477 41.06 -0.65 2.12
C ILE A 477 40.36 0.10 3.27
N ASN A 478 39.03 0.04 3.33
CA ASN A 478 38.25 0.72 4.35
C ASN A 478 38.49 0.12 5.75
N GLN A 479 38.60 -1.21 5.86
CA GLN A 479 38.96 -1.90 7.11
C GLN A 479 40.34 -1.47 7.62
N LEU A 480 41.36 -1.44 6.75
CA LEU A 480 42.70 -1.00 7.14
C LEU A 480 42.74 0.48 7.56
N LYS A 481 41.99 1.35 6.86
CA LYS A 481 41.85 2.77 7.25
C LYS A 481 41.18 2.94 8.62
N LEU A 482 40.18 2.11 8.93
CA LEU A 482 39.55 2.08 10.25
C LEU A 482 40.53 1.63 11.34
N ASN A 483 41.30 0.57 11.07
CA ASN A 483 42.32 0.08 11.99
C ASN A 483 43.38 1.17 12.26
N ASN A 484 43.84 1.90 11.24
CA ASN A 484 44.76 3.02 11.43
C ASN A 484 44.18 4.15 12.28
N LYS A 485 42.89 4.44 12.11
CA LYS A 485 42.19 5.42 12.95
C LYS A 485 42.08 4.95 14.40
N TYR A 486 41.85 3.66 14.62
CA TYR A 486 41.85 3.05 15.94
C TYR A 486 43.24 3.10 16.60
N LEU A 487 44.29 2.69 15.88
CA LEU A 487 45.68 2.75 16.33
C LEU A 487 46.09 4.18 16.76
N TYR A 488 45.72 5.19 15.97
CA TYR A 488 45.94 6.58 16.32
C TYR A 488 45.20 7.01 17.60
N ALA A 489 43.95 6.56 17.78
CA ALA A 489 43.17 6.86 18.97
C ALA A 489 43.77 6.21 20.24
N VAL A 490 44.20 4.94 20.15
CA VAL A 490 44.87 4.21 21.23
C VAL A 490 46.17 4.91 21.64
N ASN A 491 47.01 5.27 20.67
CA ASN A 491 48.27 5.99 20.94
C ASN A 491 48.00 7.32 21.68
N LYS A 492 46.99 8.08 21.22
CA LYS A 492 46.59 9.34 21.88
C LYS A 492 46.10 9.15 23.32
N ILE A 493 45.37 8.07 23.61
CA ILE A 493 44.89 7.75 24.96
C ILE A 493 46.07 7.38 25.87
N GLN A 494 46.96 6.49 25.42
CA GLN A 494 48.12 6.05 26.19
C GLN A 494 49.07 7.22 26.52
N ILE A 495 49.32 8.13 25.57
CA ILE A 495 50.08 9.35 25.81
C ILE A 495 49.40 10.22 26.89
N LYS A 496 48.07 10.36 26.83
CA LYS A 496 47.31 11.14 27.82
C LYS A 496 47.37 10.52 29.22
N GLU A 497 47.28 9.19 29.33
CA GLU A 497 47.43 8.46 30.59
C GLU A 497 48.82 8.63 31.20
N TYR A 498 49.88 8.61 30.38
CA TYR A 498 51.24 8.90 30.84
C TYR A 498 51.36 10.30 31.47
N TYR A 499 50.85 11.34 30.79
CA TYR A 499 50.89 12.70 31.33
C TYR A 499 49.99 12.87 32.57
N ALA A 500 48.83 12.22 32.63
CA ALA A 500 47.97 12.23 33.82
C ALA A 500 48.65 11.57 35.03
N THR A 501 49.31 10.43 34.81
CA THR A 501 50.10 9.73 35.84
C THR A 501 51.28 10.60 36.30
N LYS A 502 51.99 11.25 35.36
CA LYS A 502 53.07 12.21 35.65
C LYS A 502 52.60 13.35 36.56
N ILE A 503 51.46 13.95 36.26
CA ILE A 503 50.87 15.04 37.08
C ILE A 503 50.47 14.52 38.47
N SER A 504 49.91 13.31 38.58
CA SER A 504 49.50 12.71 39.86
C SER A 504 50.69 12.36 40.77
N LEU A 505 51.81 11.93 40.19
CA LEU A 505 53.04 11.58 40.92
C LEU A 505 53.78 12.84 41.38
N VAL A 506 53.80 13.90 40.57
CA VAL A 506 54.38 15.20 40.94
C VAL A 506 53.60 15.86 42.09
N LYS A 507 52.27 15.67 42.14
CA LYS A 507 51.43 16.17 43.24
C LYS A 507 51.62 15.40 44.57
N LYS A 508 52.17 14.18 44.54
CA LYS A 508 52.29 13.29 45.71
C LYS A 508 53.69 13.28 46.35
N SER A 509 54.68 13.97 45.80
CA SER A 509 56.07 13.88 46.27
C SER A 509 56.49 15.08 47.12
N THR A 510 56.71 14.86 48.42
CA THR A 510 57.61 15.63 49.30
C THR A 510 58.86 14.80 49.62
N VAL A 511 59.98 15.26 49.06
CA VAL A 511 61.38 15.29 49.53
C VAL A 511 61.94 14.11 50.35
N ASN A 512 62.77 13.31 49.66
CA ASN A 512 64.15 12.91 50.03
C ASN A 512 64.61 11.46 50.29
N ASP A 513 63.80 10.39 50.28
CA ASP A 513 64.42 9.04 50.28
C ASP A 513 63.67 7.90 49.56
N LYS A 514 62.83 8.27 48.58
CA LYS A 514 62.20 7.33 47.64
C LYS A 514 62.52 7.64 46.18
N ASN A 515 63.47 8.55 45.95
CA ASN A 515 63.73 9.13 44.64
C ASN A 515 64.39 8.15 43.66
N GLN A 516 65.27 7.24 44.08
CA GLN A 516 65.93 6.28 43.18
C GLN A 516 64.98 5.22 42.62
N LYS A 517 64.17 4.56 43.46
CA LYS A 517 63.19 3.55 43.02
C LYS A 517 62.08 4.17 42.14
N ILE A 518 61.69 5.41 42.44
CA ILE A 518 60.78 6.20 41.59
C ILE A 518 61.45 6.56 40.25
N LEU A 519 62.76 6.87 40.24
CA LEU A 519 63.51 7.16 39.03
C LEU A 519 63.69 5.92 38.14
N GLU A 520 63.91 4.75 38.73
CA GLU A 520 63.98 3.46 38.02
C GLU A 520 62.62 3.09 37.43
N LEU A 521 61.53 3.15 38.21
CA LEU A 521 60.17 2.93 37.69
C LEU A 521 59.80 3.94 36.61
N LYS A 522 60.29 5.19 36.69
CA LYS A 522 60.15 6.20 35.61
C LYS A 522 60.91 5.80 34.34
N LYS A 523 62.15 5.33 34.48
CA LYS A 523 62.96 4.86 33.34
C LYS A 523 62.30 3.65 32.68
N GLN A 524 61.88 2.66 33.47
CA GLN A 524 61.21 1.46 33.00
C GLN A 524 59.90 1.79 32.27
N ARG A 525 59.02 2.59 32.88
CA ARG A 525 57.74 2.95 32.24
C ARG A 525 57.89 3.83 31.00
N LYS A 526 58.94 4.67 30.95
CA LYS A 526 59.31 5.42 29.74
C LYS A 526 59.79 4.48 28.63
N GLN A 527 60.59 3.46 28.96
CA GLN A 527 61.02 2.42 28.03
C GLN A 527 59.84 1.59 27.53
N ASP A 528 58.92 1.18 28.41
CA ASP A 528 57.70 0.45 28.04
C ASP A 528 56.86 1.27 27.06
N LEU A 529 56.63 2.56 27.34
CA LEU A 529 55.89 3.44 26.44
C LEU A 529 56.60 3.68 25.11
N MET A 530 57.94 3.79 25.10
CA MET A 530 58.72 3.89 23.87
C MET A 530 58.57 2.62 23.03
N SER A 531 58.63 1.43 23.66
CA SER A 531 58.46 0.14 22.97
C SER A 531 57.05 -0.02 22.38
N ILE A 532 56.01 0.37 23.13
CA ILE A 532 54.62 0.33 22.68
C ILE A 532 54.39 1.33 21.54
N ASN A 533 54.93 2.55 21.65
CA ASN A 533 54.79 3.57 20.61
C ASN A 533 55.55 3.18 19.32
N GLN A 534 56.74 2.60 19.44
CA GLN A 534 57.47 2.03 18.30
C GLN A 534 56.66 0.94 17.60
N LYS A 535 56.07 0.01 18.38
CA LYS A 535 55.22 -1.05 17.84
C LYS A 535 53.96 -0.50 17.13
N LEU A 536 53.25 0.43 17.76
CA LEU A 536 52.07 1.08 17.17
C LEU A 536 52.40 1.88 15.90
N THR A 537 53.56 2.54 15.86
CA THR A 537 54.03 3.29 14.68
C THR A 537 54.39 2.33 13.54
N SER A 538 55.07 1.22 13.86
CA SER A 538 55.38 0.17 12.88
C SER A 538 54.12 -0.47 12.29
N ASP A 539 53.12 -0.80 13.12
CA ASP A 539 51.83 -1.34 12.66
C ASP A 539 51.06 -0.33 11.79
N TYR A 540 51.12 0.96 12.14
CA TYR A 540 50.51 2.04 11.35
C TYR A 540 51.17 2.21 9.96
N GLU A 541 52.50 2.21 9.91
CA GLU A 541 53.27 2.28 8.67
C GLU A 541 53.02 1.07 7.77
N LYS A 542 53.00 -0.14 8.35
CA LYS A 542 52.69 -1.39 7.65
C LYS A 542 51.30 -1.35 7.02
N ASN A 543 50.29 -0.92 7.77
CA ASN A 543 48.92 -0.79 7.26
C ASN A 543 48.81 0.28 6.15
N ASN A 544 49.51 1.41 6.29
CA ASN A 544 49.54 2.44 5.24
C ASN A 544 50.20 1.94 3.95
N HIS A 545 51.29 1.16 4.08
CA HIS A 545 51.94 0.54 2.93
C HIS A 545 51.00 -0.44 2.22
N GLN A 546 50.28 -1.28 2.97
CA GLN A 546 49.25 -2.18 2.42
C GLN A 546 48.10 -1.42 1.74
N VAL A 547 47.62 -0.33 2.34
CA VAL A 547 46.59 0.53 1.73
C VAL A 547 47.06 1.10 0.40
N LYS A 548 48.33 1.53 0.30
CA LYS A 548 48.90 2.06 -0.95
C LYS A 548 48.94 0.99 -2.04
N GLN A 549 49.42 -0.22 -1.72
CA GLN A 549 49.43 -1.36 -2.65
C GLN A 549 48.02 -1.72 -3.16
N LEU A 550 47.04 -1.77 -2.27
CA LEU A 550 45.64 -2.07 -2.64
C LEU A 550 45.01 -0.96 -3.50
N ILE A 551 45.41 0.31 -3.31
CA ILE A 551 44.96 1.43 -4.15
C ILE A 551 45.53 1.30 -5.57
N ASP A 552 46.80 0.91 -5.70
CA ASP A 552 47.44 0.72 -7.00
C ASP A 552 46.80 -0.47 -7.75
N GLU A 553 46.53 -1.57 -7.05
CA GLU A 553 45.81 -2.74 -7.59
C GLU A 553 44.39 -2.37 -8.05
N LYS A 554 43.69 -1.55 -7.26
CA LYS A 554 42.38 -0.99 -7.59
C LYS A 554 42.41 -0.15 -8.87
N GLN A 555 43.44 0.67 -9.08
CA GLN A 555 43.60 1.45 -10.32
C GLN A 555 43.85 0.56 -11.54
N ARG A 556 44.66 -0.49 -11.39
CA ARG A 556 44.90 -1.49 -12.45
C ARG A 556 43.61 -2.18 -12.88
N LEU A 557 42.79 -2.64 -11.93
CA LEU A 557 41.49 -3.25 -12.23
C LEU A 557 40.54 -2.28 -12.94
N LEU A 558 40.52 -1.02 -12.54
CA LEU A 558 39.68 -0.01 -13.18
C LEU A 558 40.09 0.23 -14.65
N ASN A 559 41.38 0.13 -14.96
CA ASN A 559 41.87 0.19 -16.34
C ASN A 559 41.50 -1.07 -17.13
N GLN A 560 41.57 -2.27 -16.53
CA GLN A 560 41.10 -3.51 -17.18
C GLN A 560 39.58 -3.49 -17.48
N ILE A 561 38.77 -2.94 -16.57
CA ILE A 561 37.32 -2.76 -16.77
C ILE A 561 37.02 -1.85 -17.97
N LYS A 562 37.90 -0.87 -18.23
CA LYS A 562 37.78 0.04 -19.37
C LYS A 562 38.23 -0.62 -20.69
N SER A 563 39.21 -1.51 -20.66
CA SER A 563 39.79 -2.13 -21.86
C SER A 563 39.06 -3.39 -22.36
N LEU A 564 38.15 -3.99 -21.58
CA LEU A 564 37.35 -5.14 -22.02
C LEU A 564 36.47 -4.78 -23.24
N SER A 565 36.73 -5.45 -24.38
CA SER A 565 35.96 -5.40 -25.63
C SER A 565 35.13 -6.68 -25.85
N LEU A 566 34.19 -6.64 -26.81
CA LEU A 566 33.33 -7.77 -27.17
C LEU A 566 34.10 -8.73 -28.09
N ASP A 567 34.43 -9.94 -27.63
CA ASP A 567 34.98 -11.01 -28.49
C ASP A 567 33.86 -11.92 -29.04
N THR A 568 33.94 -12.24 -30.33
CA THR A 568 32.90 -12.95 -31.07
C THR A 568 33.40 -14.30 -31.61
N THR A 569 33.28 -15.38 -30.84
CA THR A 569 33.43 -16.75 -31.36
C THR A 569 32.70 -17.76 -30.48
N ILE A 570 31.56 -18.30 -30.96
CA ILE A 570 30.97 -19.55 -30.48
C ILE A 570 30.35 -20.26 -31.70
N THR A 571 30.77 -21.50 -31.96
CA THR A 571 30.16 -22.44 -32.92
C THR A 571 29.21 -23.39 -32.18
N PHE A 572 28.05 -23.67 -32.79
CA PHE A 572 27.12 -24.70 -32.30
C PHE A 572 26.73 -25.62 -33.46
N GLN A 573 26.67 -26.92 -33.15
CA GLN A 573 26.29 -27.99 -34.07
C GLN A 573 25.07 -28.68 -33.46
N CYS A 574 24.02 -28.94 -34.26
CA CYS A 574 22.77 -29.51 -33.76
C CYS A 574 22.32 -30.67 -34.67
N ASP A 575 22.20 -31.87 -34.09
CA ASP A 575 21.75 -33.08 -34.78
C ASP A 575 20.21 -33.15 -34.82
N ILE A 576 19.65 -32.75 -35.96
CA ILE A 576 18.20 -32.62 -36.21
C ILE A 576 17.53 -33.98 -36.49
N LYS A 577 18.30 -35.00 -36.89
CA LYS A 577 17.77 -36.27 -37.41
C LYS A 577 17.08 -37.18 -36.37
N GLN A 578 17.35 -37.00 -35.08
CA GLN A 578 16.83 -37.89 -34.04
C GLN A 578 15.48 -37.43 -33.45
N PHE A 579 15.05 -36.19 -33.77
CA PHE A 579 13.78 -35.62 -33.29
C PHE A 579 12.59 -35.97 -34.21
N GLU A 580 12.84 -36.19 -35.51
CA GLU A 580 11.81 -36.44 -36.53
C GLU A 580 11.16 -37.82 -36.42
N ILE A 581 11.89 -38.84 -35.93
CA ILE A 581 11.43 -40.24 -35.86
C ILE A 581 10.39 -40.44 -34.73
N ASN A 582 10.45 -39.64 -33.66
CA ASN A 582 9.60 -39.83 -32.47
C ASN A 582 8.22 -39.15 -32.57
N GLU A 583 8.03 -38.12 -33.40
CA GLU A 583 6.77 -37.35 -33.42
C GLU A 583 5.66 -37.94 -34.30
N MET A 584 5.97 -38.56 -35.45
CA MET A 584 4.94 -39.19 -36.31
C MET A 584 4.18 -40.31 -35.58
N SER A 585 4.85 -41.05 -34.70
CA SER A 585 4.24 -42.12 -33.87
C SER A 585 3.22 -41.57 -32.86
N ASN A 586 3.44 -40.36 -32.34
CA ASN A 586 2.63 -39.80 -31.25
C ASN A 586 1.33 -39.15 -31.74
N GLN A 587 1.32 -38.58 -32.94
CA GLN A 587 0.12 -37.96 -33.53
C GLN A 587 -0.93 -38.99 -33.97
N GLN A 588 -0.50 -40.13 -34.52
CA GLN A 588 -1.40 -41.24 -34.88
C GLN A 588 -2.11 -41.81 -33.64
N LYS A 589 -1.39 -41.93 -32.52
CA LYS A 589 -1.95 -42.35 -31.21
C LYS A 589 -3.00 -41.35 -30.68
N LEU A 590 -2.76 -40.05 -30.81
CA LEU A 590 -3.70 -39.01 -30.36
C LEU A 590 -5.01 -39.01 -31.16
N GLN A 591 -4.94 -39.25 -32.48
CA GLN A 591 -6.12 -39.32 -33.35
C GLN A 591 -6.96 -40.58 -33.05
N ALA A 592 -6.33 -41.72 -32.79
CA ALA A 592 -7.01 -42.95 -32.37
C ALA A 592 -7.77 -42.77 -31.05
N LEU A 593 -7.12 -42.19 -30.03
CA LEU A 593 -7.73 -41.92 -28.72
C LEU A 593 -8.92 -40.96 -28.78
N LYS A 594 -8.85 -39.95 -29.66
CA LYS A 594 -9.96 -39.00 -29.86
C LYS A 594 -11.17 -39.69 -30.50
N LYS A 595 -10.95 -40.60 -31.45
CA LYS A 595 -12.02 -41.39 -32.07
C LYS A 595 -12.70 -42.30 -31.04
N GLU A 596 -11.91 -42.96 -30.19
CA GLU A 596 -12.42 -43.86 -29.13
C GLU A 596 -13.29 -43.12 -28.09
N HIS A 597 -12.86 -41.94 -27.62
CA HIS A 597 -13.66 -41.11 -26.71
C HIS A 597 -14.99 -40.66 -27.34
N ASN A 598 -14.96 -40.25 -28.61
CA ASN A 598 -16.17 -39.79 -29.31
C ASN A 598 -17.17 -40.93 -29.53
N LEU A 599 -16.70 -42.13 -29.91
CA LEU A 599 -17.53 -43.33 -30.04
C LEU A 599 -18.30 -43.65 -28.75
N HIS A 600 -17.62 -43.62 -27.58
CA HIS A 600 -18.27 -43.86 -26.29
C HIS A 600 -19.28 -42.77 -25.91
N LYS A 601 -18.96 -41.51 -26.21
CA LYS A 601 -19.88 -40.38 -25.96
C LYS A 601 -21.14 -40.49 -26.82
N ASP A 602 -20.99 -40.84 -28.09
CA ASP A 602 -22.11 -40.96 -29.04
C ASP A 602 -22.98 -42.18 -28.71
N SER A 603 -22.37 -43.30 -28.30
CA SER A 603 -23.08 -44.49 -27.78
C SER A 603 -23.95 -44.16 -26.56
N PHE A 604 -23.42 -43.37 -25.61
CA PHE A 604 -24.20 -42.91 -24.45
C PHE A 604 -25.37 -41.99 -24.85
N LEU A 605 -25.13 -41.04 -25.76
CA LEU A 605 -26.17 -40.14 -26.26
C LEU A 605 -27.31 -40.92 -26.91
N GLN A 606 -27.01 -41.97 -27.69
CA GLN A 606 -28.02 -42.85 -28.28
C GLN A 606 -28.83 -43.61 -27.21
N LEU A 607 -28.16 -44.15 -26.18
CA LEU A 607 -28.85 -44.84 -25.07
C LEU A 607 -29.74 -43.90 -24.25
N ALA A 608 -29.28 -42.66 -24.01
CA ALA A 608 -30.03 -41.65 -23.25
C ALA A 608 -31.29 -41.16 -23.97
N ILE A 609 -31.27 -41.11 -25.31
CA ILE A 609 -32.42 -40.73 -26.15
C ILE A 609 -33.54 -41.78 -26.07
N ASN A 610 -33.21 -43.07 -25.91
CA ASN A 610 -34.17 -44.18 -25.86
C ASN A 610 -34.91 -44.33 -24.52
N LYS A 611 -34.81 -43.37 -23.58
CA LYS A 611 -35.58 -43.26 -22.31
C LYS A 611 -35.66 -44.51 -21.40
N ASN A 612 -34.81 -45.52 -21.58
CA ASN A 612 -34.89 -46.80 -20.85
C ASN A 612 -33.91 -46.93 -19.66
N MET A 613 -33.24 -45.86 -19.24
CA MET A 613 -32.25 -45.94 -18.15
C MET A 613 -32.78 -45.40 -16.83
N THR A 614 -32.63 -46.19 -15.77
CA THR A 614 -32.86 -45.74 -14.39
C THR A 614 -31.78 -44.74 -13.95
N SER A 615 -32.06 -43.92 -12.93
CA SER A 615 -31.16 -42.89 -12.41
C SER A 615 -29.80 -43.44 -11.96
N ALA A 616 -29.76 -44.68 -11.45
CA ALA A 616 -28.53 -45.36 -11.07
C ALA A 616 -27.67 -45.75 -12.29
N GLN A 617 -28.29 -46.31 -13.33
CA GLN A 617 -27.62 -46.68 -14.58
C GLN A 617 -27.10 -45.46 -15.35
N THR A 618 -27.83 -44.33 -15.31
CA THR A 618 -27.36 -43.08 -15.91
C THR A 618 -26.11 -42.57 -15.20
N LEU A 619 -26.09 -42.62 -13.86
CA LEU A 619 -24.94 -42.17 -13.07
C LEU A 619 -23.69 -43.02 -13.33
N GLU A 620 -23.86 -44.34 -13.48
CA GLU A 620 -22.78 -45.27 -13.81
C GLU A 620 -22.20 -44.99 -15.20
N GLN A 621 -23.04 -44.79 -16.22
CA GLN A 621 -22.61 -44.43 -17.57
C GLN A 621 -21.91 -43.05 -17.61
N PHE A 622 -22.41 -42.04 -16.88
CA PHE A 622 -21.71 -40.77 -16.72
C PHE A 622 -20.33 -40.94 -16.08
N SER A 623 -20.20 -41.85 -15.11
CA SER A 623 -18.93 -42.15 -14.45
C SER A 623 -17.92 -42.78 -15.43
N GLN A 624 -18.37 -43.68 -16.31
CA GLN A 624 -17.55 -44.34 -17.34
C GLN A 624 -17.08 -43.35 -18.42
N ILE A 625 -17.96 -42.45 -18.88
CA ILE A 625 -17.59 -41.38 -19.82
C ILE A 625 -16.60 -40.40 -19.19
N ALA A 626 -16.83 -40.03 -17.92
CA ALA A 626 -15.91 -39.19 -17.18
C ALA A 626 -14.55 -39.87 -16.96
N ALA A 627 -14.50 -41.20 -16.83
CA ALA A 627 -13.26 -41.96 -16.77
C ALA A 627 -12.53 -41.97 -18.13
N LYS A 628 -13.22 -42.27 -19.23
CA LYS A 628 -12.63 -42.23 -20.59
C LYS A 628 -12.19 -40.83 -21.01
N LYS A 629 -12.91 -39.79 -20.61
CA LYS A 629 -12.49 -38.40 -20.81
C LYS A 629 -11.22 -38.06 -20.03
N ARG A 630 -11.12 -38.50 -18.77
CA ARG A 630 -9.89 -38.35 -17.97
C ARG A 630 -8.71 -39.10 -18.59
N GLU A 631 -8.93 -40.30 -19.12
CA GLU A 631 -7.92 -41.08 -19.84
C GLU A 631 -7.46 -40.37 -21.13
N TYR A 632 -8.40 -39.84 -21.91
CA TYR A 632 -8.10 -39.03 -23.09
C TYR A 632 -7.32 -37.77 -22.74
N ASP A 633 -7.72 -37.04 -21.70
CA ASP A 633 -7.06 -35.82 -21.26
C ASP A 633 -5.64 -36.11 -20.72
N HIS A 634 -5.45 -37.22 -19.99
CA HIS A 634 -4.14 -37.68 -19.50
C HIS A 634 -3.22 -38.08 -20.65
N LYS A 635 -3.67 -38.94 -21.58
CA LYS A 635 -2.86 -39.34 -22.74
C LYS A 635 -2.63 -38.18 -23.71
N SER A 636 -3.58 -37.25 -23.84
CA SER A 636 -3.38 -36.00 -24.60
C SER A 636 -2.33 -35.09 -23.98
N TYR A 637 -2.20 -35.11 -22.65
CA TYR A 637 -1.17 -34.41 -21.92
C TYR A 637 0.21 -35.04 -22.17
N GLU A 638 0.32 -36.37 -22.08
CA GLU A 638 1.55 -37.13 -22.41
C GLU A 638 2.00 -36.96 -23.88
N LEU A 639 1.04 -36.78 -24.79
CA LEU A 639 1.28 -36.57 -26.23
C LEU A 639 1.42 -35.09 -26.63
N GLY A 640 1.56 -34.18 -25.66
CA GLY A 640 1.99 -32.79 -25.92
C GLY A 640 0.90 -31.80 -26.34
N LYS A 641 -0.40 -32.15 -26.26
CA LYS A 641 -1.52 -31.27 -26.69
C LYS A 641 -1.59 -29.93 -25.94
N TYR A 642 -1.10 -29.89 -24.70
CA TYR A 642 -1.06 -28.70 -23.85
C TYR A 642 0.32 -28.03 -23.79
N GLU A 643 1.30 -28.44 -24.60
CA GLU A 643 2.67 -27.90 -24.60
C GLU A 643 2.71 -26.38 -24.70
N ASN A 644 1.86 -25.76 -25.53
CA ASN A 644 1.78 -24.30 -25.63
C ASN A 644 1.42 -23.61 -24.30
N VAL A 645 0.60 -24.26 -23.46
CA VAL A 645 0.25 -23.76 -22.12
C VAL A 645 1.43 -23.95 -21.19
N ASP A 646 2.09 -25.10 -21.25
CA ASP A 646 3.24 -25.44 -20.41
C ASP A 646 4.46 -24.55 -20.73
N ILE A 647 4.77 -24.31 -22.01
CA ILE A 647 5.79 -23.34 -22.47
C ILE A 647 5.51 -21.95 -21.90
N LYS A 648 4.24 -21.51 -21.88
CA LYS A 648 3.86 -20.21 -21.28
C LYS A 648 4.06 -20.20 -19.76
N GLN A 649 3.80 -21.31 -19.07
CA GLN A 649 4.02 -21.43 -17.63
C GLN A 649 5.51 -21.47 -17.28
N GLN A 650 6.30 -22.27 -18.00
CA GLN A 650 7.76 -22.33 -17.88
C GLN A 650 8.39 -20.96 -18.11
N HIS A 651 7.98 -20.24 -19.16
CA HIS A 651 8.44 -18.88 -19.39
C HIS A 651 8.07 -17.92 -18.24
N ARG A 652 6.86 -18.03 -17.66
CA ARG A 652 6.49 -17.24 -16.47
C ARG A 652 7.38 -17.57 -15.28
N ALA A 653 7.76 -18.84 -15.09
CA ALA A 653 8.69 -19.26 -14.04
C ALA A 653 10.10 -18.71 -14.28
N ILE A 654 10.64 -18.81 -15.50
CA ILE A 654 11.94 -18.23 -15.90
C ILE A 654 11.95 -16.72 -15.64
N MET A 655 10.89 -16.01 -16.04
CA MET A 655 10.77 -14.56 -15.80
C MET A 655 10.73 -14.19 -14.31
N ARG A 656 10.11 -15.02 -13.46
CA ARG A 656 10.14 -14.83 -12.00
C ARG A 656 11.54 -15.06 -11.44
N ASN A 657 12.26 -16.09 -11.92
CA ASN A 657 13.62 -16.39 -11.47
C ASN A 657 14.60 -15.26 -11.84
N ILE A 658 14.55 -14.76 -13.08
CA ILE A 658 15.36 -13.60 -13.52
C ILE A 658 15.10 -12.36 -12.64
N LEU A 659 13.83 -12.13 -12.26
CA LEU A 659 13.46 -11.03 -11.38
C LEU A 659 14.00 -11.22 -9.96
N LEU A 660 13.90 -12.43 -9.41
CA LEU A 660 14.35 -12.77 -8.07
C LEU A 660 15.87 -12.66 -7.95
N ASP A 661 16.61 -13.19 -8.92
CA ASP A 661 18.07 -13.10 -8.98
C ASP A 661 18.55 -11.65 -9.00
N TYR A 662 17.98 -10.83 -9.90
CA TYR A 662 18.25 -9.40 -9.94
C TYR A 662 17.95 -8.70 -8.61
N LYS A 663 16.83 -9.03 -7.95
CA LYS A 663 16.48 -8.44 -6.64
C LYS A 663 17.51 -8.82 -5.57
N LYS A 664 17.97 -10.08 -5.55
CA LYS A 664 19.01 -10.55 -4.62
C LYS A 664 20.32 -9.79 -4.82
N GLN A 665 20.79 -9.69 -6.06
CA GLN A 665 22.04 -9.00 -6.39
C GLN A 665 22.00 -7.50 -6.05
N VAL A 666 20.87 -6.84 -6.31
CA VAL A 666 20.68 -5.43 -5.97
C VAL A 666 20.59 -5.19 -4.45
N GLU A 667 19.99 -6.11 -3.70
CA GLU A 667 19.95 -6.00 -2.24
C GLU A 667 21.32 -6.29 -1.62
N ALA A 668 22.09 -7.23 -2.16
CA ALA A 668 23.49 -7.47 -1.76
C ALA A 668 24.35 -6.21 -1.95
N LEU A 669 24.22 -5.54 -3.11
CA LEU A 669 24.91 -4.27 -3.40
C LEU A 669 24.54 -3.18 -2.38
N TYR A 670 23.27 -3.11 -1.99
CA TYR A 670 22.83 -2.19 -0.94
C TYR A 670 23.43 -2.52 0.44
N GLN A 671 23.41 -3.79 0.85
CA GLN A 671 23.98 -4.22 2.13
C GLN A 671 25.48 -3.95 2.20
N GLN A 672 26.20 -4.24 1.12
CA GLN A 672 27.62 -3.96 1.00
C GLN A 672 27.93 -2.47 1.18
N PHE A 673 27.18 -1.59 0.50
CA PHE A 673 27.32 -0.14 0.68
C PHE A 673 27.10 0.29 2.13
N MET A 674 26.04 -0.23 2.76
CA MET A 674 25.71 0.09 4.14
C MET A 674 26.84 -0.34 5.08
N ASN A 675 27.47 -1.49 4.84
CA ASN A 675 28.61 -1.98 5.61
C ASN A 675 29.87 -1.11 5.40
N GLU A 676 30.19 -0.78 4.15
CA GLU A 676 31.41 -0.05 3.79
C GLU A 676 31.42 1.41 4.24
N TYR A 677 30.31 2.12 4.08
CA TYR A 677 30.28 3.57 4.29
C TYR A 677 29.51 4.01 5.53
N PHE A 678 28.49 3.23 5.90
CA PHE A 678 27.58 3.63 6.97
C PHE A 678 28.00 2.98 8.30
N TYR A 679 27.95 1.65 8.42
CA TYR A 679 28.24 0.96 9.68
C TYR A 679 29.71 1.12 10.11
N ALA A 680 30.66 1.10 9.18
CA ALA A 680 32.06 1.47 9.41
C ALA A 680 32.22 2.83 10.15
N TYR A 681 31.48 3.85 9.74
CA TYR A 681 31.55 5.19 10.33
C TYR A 681 30.87 5.28 11.71
N PHE A 682 29.85 4.46 11.96
CA PHE A 682 29.09 4.47 13.21
C PHE A 682 29.68 3.54 14.29
N ASN A 683 30.20 2.37 13.94
CA ASN A 683 30.88 1.47 14.88
C ASN A 683 32.20 2.08 15.41
N ALA A 684 32.89 2.89 14.60
CA ALA A 684 34.06 3.65 15.03
C ALA A 684 33.77 4.72 16.12
N LYS A 685 32.50 5.06 16.37
CA LYS A 685 32.07 5.98 17.45
C LYS A 685 31.48 5.25 18.67
N GLY A 686 31.14 3.97 18.53
CA GLY A 686 30.60 3.12 19.61
C GLY A 686 31.66 2.39 20.43
N GLY A 687 32.92 2.33 19.97
CA GLY A 687 34.07 1.74 20.69
C GLY A 687 34.58 2.58 21.87
N LYS A 688 33.69 3.13 22.68
CA LYS A 688 33.95 3.46 24.08
C LYS A 688 33.10 2.51 24.93
N GLN A 689 33.55 1.27 25.02
CA GLN A 689 33.26 0.41 26.16
C GLN A 689 34.60 -0.03 26.72
#